data_AF-A0A4J1YV71-F1
#
_entry.id   AF-A0A4J1YV71-F1
#
_cell.length_a   1.000
_cell.length_b   1.000
_cell.length_c   1.000
_cell.angle_alpha   90.00
_cell.angle_beta   90.00
_cell.angle_gamma   90.00
#
_symmetry.space_group_name_H-M   'P 1'
#
loop_
_entity.id
_entity.type
_entity.pdbx_description
1 polymer ?
#
loop_
_entity_poly.entity_id
_entity_poly.type
_entity_poly.pdbx_seq_one_letter_code
_entity_poly.pdbx_strand_id
1 'polypeptide(L)'
;MKVKNGEIFYGSHDIDTDPYYTGERVNRNFIVDGVSEGKSSYKYSKQQNRIKSVSQEEADKKIKELAITADKYAITEPIVNKLNALTTRDNEYRTTQDYKADRELAYRNIEKLQPFYNKEWIVDQGNKVPSNSKLLTTEVLSVTGMKDGQFVTDLSEIDKIMIHYADGTKEEMNVTAVADSKVKQVREYDVTDLGVVYTPNMVDKNRDQLIADVKAKLSSVELISPEVRALMDKRGKAEENTEGRQNGYIRDLFLEESFAEVKAGLGKLVKALVENEDHQLNSDEAAMRALIKKVEDNKAKIMMGLAYLNQYYSFKYAELSIKDIMMFKPDFYGKNVNVLDFLIKIGSSERNVKGDRTLEAYRETIGGTIGINELNGFLHYNMKLFTNHTDINDWFKKAIEKNAYVVEQPSTNPAFANKKYRLYEGINNGQHGRMILPLLNLKNAHLFMISTYNTISFSSFEKYGKDTDEKREKFKSEINKRAKEQVNYLDFWSRLATDNVRDKLLKSQNVVPTPVWDNHNSPNGWASRHGHIDGKPDYAPIREFFGRINKYHGYKYGYGAYAYIFAAPQPMDAVYFVMTDLISDFGTSAFTHETTHVNDRMAYYGGHWHREGTDLEAFAQGMLQTPSVSNPNGEYGALGLNMAYERQNDGNQWYNPNPNKLKSRAEIDHYMKNYNEALMMLDYLEAESVLPKLKGNNDRWFKKMDKQMRKDGQPHQFDKIRDLNNEEKKIQLASIEDLVDNNFMTKHGAPGNGTYNPSDFSSAYVNMNMMTGVYGGNSSDGAPGAASFKHNTFRMWGYFGYENGFIGYASNKYKAEANKAGQTLSDKYIINKVSGGTFNTLEAWKKEWFKQIKTKAQKGFTAIEIDGKTIDSYEKLKDLFDKTVEEDLKGTGTDKTVKLKEKVYKQLLRNTDGFSGDLFTAPQA
;
A
#
# COMPACT_ATOMS: atom_id res chain seq x y z
N MET A 1 -41.68 19.28 13.82
CA MET A 1 -40.26 18.89 13.62
C MET A 1 -39.64 19.86 12.63
N LYS A 2 -38.57 20.59 12.98
CA LYS A 2 -37.95 21.59 12.09
C LYS A 2 -36.66 21.02 11.50
N VAL A 3 -36.74 20.46 10.29
CA VAL A 3 -35.63 19.75 9.65
C VAL A 3 -34.94 20.70 8.67
N LYS A 4 -33.78 21.25 9.05
CA LYS A 4 -33.10 22.31 8.28
C LYS A 4 -32.57 21.86 6.90
N ASN A 5 -32.15 20.59 6.77
CA ASN A 5 -31.49 20.06 5.56
C ASN A 5 -32.14 18.77 5.02
N GLY A 6 -33.41 18.53 5.32
CA GLY A 6 -34.12 17.31 4.92
C GLY A 6 -35.52 17.57 4.39
N GLU A 7 -36.16 16.51 3.90
CA GLU A 7 -37.53 16.57 3.43
C GLU A 7 -38.52 16.71 4.60
N ILE A 8 -39.59 17.49 4.42
CA ILE A 8 -40.58 17.79 5.45
C ILE A 8 -41.40 16.56 5.88
N PHE A 9 -41.44 15.52 5.05
CA PHE A 9 -42.28 14.34 5.28
C PHE A 9 -41.55 13.02 5.01
N TYR A 10 -41.03 12.81 3.78
CA TYR A 10 -40.36 11.56 3.40
C TYR A 10 -39.05 11.83 2.66
N GLY A 11 -37.93 11.36 3.23
CA GLY A 11 -36.58 11.70 2.77
C GLY A 11 -36.03 10.84 1.63
N SER A 12 -36.67 9.73 1.26
CA SER A 12 -36.17 8.83 0.20
C SER A 12 -36.76 9.16 -1.17
N HIS A 13 -35.94 9.00 -2.21
CA HIS A 13 -36.34 9.17 -3.61
C HIS A 13 -37.36 8.12 -4.08
N ASP A 14 -37.55 7.04 -3.32
CA ASP A 14 -38.49 5.95 -3.63
C ASP A 14 -39.94 6.44 -3.79
N ILE A 15 -40.30 7.59 -3.22
CA ILE A 15 -41.62 8.21 -3.39
C ILE A 15 -41.89 8.63 -4.83
N ASP A 16 -40.84 8.88 -5.62
CA ASP A 16 -40.93 9.24 -7.04
C ASP A 16 -40.78 8.05 -7.98
N THR A 17 -40.09 6.98 -7.54
CA THR A 17 -39.68 5.85 -8.40
C THR A 17 -40.48 4.57 -8.18
N ASP A 18 -41.25 4.44 -7.08
CA ASP A 18 -42.18 3.32 -6.83
C ASP A 18 -43.63 3.83 -6.66
N PRO A 19 -44.35 4.13 -7.75
CA PRO A 19 -45.71 4.66 -7.67
C PRO A 19 -46.69 3.71 -6.99
N TYR A 20 -46.48 2.40 -7.09
CA TYR A 20 -47.47 1.38 -6.70
C TYR A 20 -47.49 1.14 -5.19
N TYR A 21 -46.32 1.09 -4.54
CA TYR A 21 -46.24 0.82 -3.10
C TYR A 21 -46.15 2.09 -2.25
N THR A 22 -45.47 3.13 -2.71
CA THR A 22 -45.22 4.35 -1.91
C THR A 22 -45.95 5.56 -2.48
N GLY A 23 -45.79 5.87 -3.78
CA GLY A 23 -46.33 7.09 -4.38
C GLY A 23 -47.86 7.23 -4.27
N GLU A 24 -48.64 6.22 -4.67
CA GLU A 24 -50.10 6.28 -4.72
C GLU A 24 -50.80 6.04 -3.36
N ARG A 25 -50.17 5.29 -2.45
CA ARG A 25 -50.77 4.93 -1.15
C ARG A 25 -50.59 6.02 -0.08
N VAL A 26 -49.64 6.94 -0.27
CA VAL A 26 -49.31 8.02 0.68
C VAL A 26 -49.98 9.33 0.21
N ASN A 27 -51.32 9.39 0.24
CA ASN A 27 -52.11 10.47 -0.39
C ASN A 27 -53.12 11.22 0.52
N ARG A 28 -53.16 10.89 1.82
CA ARG A 28 -54.03 11.52 2.83
C ARG A 28 -53.23 11.98 4.05
N ASN A 29 -52.08 12.60 3.80
CA ASN A 29 -51.15 13.01 4.85
C ASN A 29 -51.27 14.50 5.11
N PHE A 30 -51.12 14.86 6.37
CA PHE A 30 -51.23 16.24 6.84
C PHE A 30 -49.92 16.67 7.49
N ILE A 31 -49.54 17.93 7.26
CA ILE A 31 -48.49 18.62 8.02
C ILE A 31 -49.13 19.80 8.75
N VAL A 32 -48.61 20.12 9.93
CA VAL A 32 -49.13 21.22 10.74
C VAL A 32 -48.30 22.47 10.48
N ASP A 33 -48.96 23.53 10.04
CA ASP A 33 -48.31 24.80 9.71
C ASP A 33 -47.59 25.39 10.93
N GLY A 34 -46.34 25.83 10.73
CA GLY A 34 -45.49 26.40 11.79
C GLY A 34 -44.86 25.38 12.75
N VAL A 35 -45.33 24.13 12.75
CA VAL A 35 -44.77 23.03 13.57
C VAL A 35 -43.83 22.14 12.77
N SER A 36 -44.14 21.88 11.49
CA SER A 36 -43.30 21.12 10.57
C SER A 36 -42.68 22.04 9.52
N GLU A 37 -41.35 21.98 9.38
CA GLU A 37 -40.58 22.78 8.42
C GLU A 37 -39.51 21.89 7.76
N GLY A 38 -39.36 21.96 6.44
CA GLY A 38 -38.41 21.18 5.65
C GLY A 38 -38.60 21.39 4.14
N LYS A 39 -37.75 20.78 3.32
CA LYS A 39 -37.92 20.83 1.84
C LYS A 39 -39.02 19.87 1.40
N SER A 40 -39.70 20.17 0.31
CA SER A 40 -40.49 19.20 -0.46
C SER A 40 -39.88 19.23 -1.86
N SER A 41 -38.99 18.30 -2.16
CA SER A 41 -38.19 18.31 -3.39
C SER A 41 -38.69 17.30 -4.42
N TYR A 42 -39.29 16.19 -3.98
CA TYR A 42 -39.77 15.10 -4.83
C TYR A 42 -41.06 15.42 -5.60
N LYS A 43 -41.20 14.92 -6.83
CA LYS A 43 -42.29 15.23 -7.76
C LYS A 43 -43.67 14.79 -7.23
N TYR A 44 -43.77 13.57 -6.69
CA TYR A 44 -45.01 13.04 -6.11
C TYR A 44 -45.37 13.72 -4.78
N SER A 45 -44.38 14.24 -4.04
CA SER A 45 -44.63 15.02 -2.82
C SER A 45 -45.32 16.37 -3.10
N LYS A 46 -45.13 16.92 -4.32
CA LYS A 46 -45.73 18.19 -4.78
C LYS A 46 -47.04 18.02 -5.55
N GLN A 47 -47.36 16.83 -6.05
CA GLN A 47 -48.54 16.61 -6.88
C GLN A 47 -49.84 16.52 -6.06
N GLN A 48 -50.92 17.11 -6.59
CA GLN A 48 -52.31 16.92 -6.14
C GLN A 48 -52.61 17.20 -4.65
N ASN A 49 -51.90 18.13 -4.00
CA ASN A 49 -52.11 18.44 -2.57
C ASN A 49 -52.10 17.17 -1.69
N ARG A 50 -51.22 16.22 -1.98
CA ARG A 50 -51.13 14.92 -1.27
C ARG A 50 -50.61 15.06 0.16
N ILE A 51 -49.75 16.05 0.38
CA ILE A 51 -49.37 16.54 1.70
C ILE A 51 -50.12 17.85 1.90
N LYS A 52 -51.10 17.83 2.80
CA LYS A 52 -51.94 18.99 3.08
C LYS A 52 -51.45 19.70 4.33
N SER A 53 -51.17 20.98 4.18
CA SER A 53 -51.02 21.87 5.33
C SER A 53 -52.36 22.06 6.03
N VAL A 54 -52.35 21.92 7.35
CA VAL A 54 -53.48 22.20 8.24
C VAL A 54 -53.03 23.13 9.34
N SER A 55 -53.95 23.94 9.85
CA SER A 55 -53.70 24.72 11.06
C SER A 55 -53.55 23.82 12.27
N GLN A 56 -52.91 24.32 13.33
CA GLN A 56 -52.83 23.63 14.61
C GLN A 56 -54.23 23.24 15.13
N GLU A 57 -55.21 24.13 15.01
CA GLU A 57 -56.59 23.86 15.45
C GLU A 57 -57.27 22.74 14.66
N GLU A 58 -57.04 22.66 13.35
CA GLU A 58 -57.57 21.56 12.53
C GLU A 58 -56.84 20.25 12.82
N ALA A 59 -55.53 20.30 13.09
CA ALA A 59 -54.77 19.14 13.53
C ALA A 59 -55.28 18.60 14.88
N ASP A 60 -55.49 19.48 15.86
CA ASP A 60 -56.01 19.13 17.19
C ASP A 60 -57.43 18.55 17.11
N LYS A 61 -58.28 19.12 16.24
CA LYS A 61 -59.61 18.58 15.95
C LYS A 61 -59.53 17.17 15.35
N LYS A 62 -58.64 16.94 14.38
CA LYS A 62 -58.45 15.61 13.77
C LYS A 62 -57.87 14.59 14.74
N ILE A 63 -56.91 14.98 15.59
CA ILE A 63 -56.36 14.13 16.66
C ILE A 63 -57.48 13.68 17.61
N LYS A 64 -58.37 14.61 17.98
CA LYS A 64 -59.53 14.34 18.83
C LYS A 64 -60.59 13.47 18.14
N GLU A 65 -60.91 13.74 16.87
CA GLU A 65 -61.89 12.97 16.08
C GLU A 65 -61.43 11.54 15.79
N LEU A 66 -60.15 11.36 15.48
CA LEU A 66 -59.56 10.05 15.17
C LEU A 66 -59.19 9.25 16.44
N ALA A 67 -59.47 9.80 17.63
CA ALA A 67 -59.08 9.23 18.91
C ALA A 67 -57.59 8.80 18.94
N ILE A 68 -56.73 9.58 18.28
CA ILE A 68 -55.28 9.37 18.35
C ILE A 68 -54.90 9.61 19.81
N THR A 69 -54.31 8.60 20.44
CA THR A 69 -53.88 8.66 21.85
C THR A 69 -52.37 8.84 21.97
N ALA A 70 -51.63 8.80 20.86
CA ALA A 70 -50.17 8.95 20.82
C ALA A 70 -49.68 10.30 21.36
N ASP A 71 -50.45 11.37 21.19
CA ASP A 71 -50.22 12.71 21.78
C ASP A 71 -50.50 12.75 23.29
N LYS A 72 -51.27 11.79 23.80
CA LYS A 72 -51.63 11.61 25.22
C LYS A 72 -50.92 10.44 25.88
N TYR A 73 -50.06 9.73 25.16
CA TYR A 73 -49.10 8.83 25.75
C TYR A 73 -48.09 9.67 26.53
N ALA A 74 -48.46 10.03 27.76
CA ALA A 74 -47.46 10.17 28.79
C ALA A 74 -46.84 8.78 28.89
N ILE A 75 -45.57 8.65 28.47
CA ILE A 75 -44.77 7.53 28.91
C ILE A 75 -44.84 7.60 30.42
N THR A 76 -45.64 6.73 31.04
CA THR A 76 -45.47 6.46 32.46
C THR A 76 -44.04 5.98 32.57
N GLU A 77 -43.19 6.85 33.09
CA GLU A 77 -41.81 6.50 33.35
C GLU A 77 -41.80 5.13 34.04
N PRO A 78 -40.90 4.22 33.64
CA PRO A 78 -40.75 2.93 34.29
C PRO A 78 -40.81 3.12 35.81
N ILE A 79 -41.44 2.20 36.54
CA ILE A 79 -41.46 2.25 38.01
C ILE A 79 -40.03 2.46 38.57
N VAL A 80 -39.01 1.95 37.88
CA VAL A 80 -37.58 2.22 38.12
C VAL A 80 -37.22 3.71 38.11
N ASN A 81 -37.69 4.50 37.15
CA ASN A 81 -37.39 5.94 37.05
C ASN A 81 -38.06 6.76 38.16
N LYS A 82 -39.30 6.40 38.53
CA LYS A 82 -40.03 6.99 39.66
C LYS A 82 -39.44 6.57 41.02
N LEU A 83 -39.02 5.31 41.18
CA LEU A 83 -38.33 4.81 42.38
C LEU A 83 -36.92 5.40 42.52
N ASN A 84 -36.27 5.72 41.39
CA ASN A 84 -34.93 6.33 41.37
C ASN A 84 -34.94 7.87 41.39
N ALA A 85 -36.11 8.51 41.46
CA ALA A 85 -36.25 9.96 41.43
C ALA A 85 -35.39 10.62 40.34
N LEU A 86 -35.47 10.12 39.10
CA LEU A 86 -34.71 10.67 37.98
C LEU A 86 -35.20 12.09 37.64
N THR A 87 -34.63 13.09 38.32
CA THR A 87 -34.44 14.40 37.72
C THR A 87 -33.72 14.20 36.39
N THR A 88 -34.13 14.90 35.32
CA THR A 88 -33.28 15.00 34.11
C THR A 88 -31.86 15.35 34.54
N ARG A 89 -30.81 14.82 33.89
CA ARG A 89 -29.40 15.17 34.19
C ARG A 89 -29.18 16.69 34.33
N ASP A 90 -30.04 17.49 33.69
CA ASP A 90 -30.06 18.95 33.77
C ASP A 90 -30.63 19.61 35.03
N ASN A 91 -31.25 18.83 35.92
CA ASN A 91 -31.88 19.28 37.15
C ASN A 91 -31.34 18.57 38.39
N GLU A 92 -30.27 17.79 38.25
CA GLU A 92 -29.83 16.82 39.27
C GLU A 92 -29.45 17.43 40.63
N TYR A 93 -28.88 18.63 40.61
CA TYR A 93 -28.42 19.37 41.80
C TYR A 93 -29.26 20.61 42.14
N ARG A 94 -30.23 20.98 41.29
CA ARG A 94 -30.95 22.27 41.40
C ARG A 94 -31.74 22.44 42.70
N THR A 95 -32.12 21.33 43.32
CA THR A 95 -32.88 21.30 44.58
C THR A 95 -31.99 21.09 45.81
N THR A 96 -30.67 20.96 45.62
CA THR A 96 -29.70 20.75 46.70
C THR A 96 -29.35 22.09 47.38
N GLN A 97 -29.11 22.06 48.68
CA GLN A 97 -28.72 23.25 49.45
C GLN A 97 -27.42 23.87 48.89
N ASP A 98 -27.32 25.21 48.91
CA ASP A 98 -26.18 26.00 48.42
C ASP A 98 -25.88 25.89 46.92
N TYR A 99 -26.83 25.38 46.13
CA TYR A 99 -26.75 25.35 44.68
C TYR A 99 -26.60 26.74 44.05
N LYS A 100 -25.71 26.86 43.06
CA LYS A 100 -25.53 28.06 42.23
C LYS A 100 -25.63 27.71 40.75
N ALA A 101 -26.52 28.42 40.03
CA ALA A 101 -26.83 28.12 38.63
C ALA A 101 -25.62 28.28 37.70
N ASP A 102 -24.72 29.22 37.98
CA ASP A 102 -23.46 29.45 37.24
C ASP A 102 -22.40 28.37 37.50
N ARG A 103 -22.64 27.42 38.42
CA ARG A 103 -21.74 26.32 38.77
C ARG A 103 -22.29 24.93 38.47
N GLU A 104 -23.42 24.85 37.78
CA GLU A 104 -24.06 23.58 37.37
C GLU A 104 -23.07 22.58 36.75
N LEU A 105 -22.22 23.04 35.82
CA LEU A 105 -21.24 22.18 35.16
C LEU A 105 -20.14 21.71 36.12
N ALA A 106 -19.71 22.57 37.06
CA ALA A 106 -18.72 22.19 38.06
C ALA A 106 -19.26 21.07 38.97
N TYR A 107 -20.54 21.08 39.35
CA TYR A 107 -21.12 19.99 40.15
C TYR A 107 -21.03 18.65 39.40
N ARG A 108 -21.37 18.62 38.12
CA ARG A 108 -21.26 17.40 37.28
C ARG A 108 -19.81 16.95 37.07
N ASN A 109 -18.88 17.90 36.97
CA ASN A 109 -17.48 17.58 36.83
C ASN A 109 -16.90 17.04 38.15
N ILE A 110 -17.27 17.63 39.28
CA ILE A 110 -16.87 17.16 40.62
C ILE A 110 -17.43 15.77 40.91
N GLU A 111 -18.64 15.44 40.45
CA GLU A 111 -19.17 14.08 40.52
C GLU A 111 -18.21 13.05 39.93
N LYS A 112 -17.55 13.37 38.81
CA LYS A 112 -16.54 12.47 38.20
C LYS A 112 -15.25 12.36 39.00
N LEU A 113 -14.92 13.38 39.79
CA LEU A 113 -13.80 13.34 40.73
C LEU A 113 -14.16 12.61 42.04
N GLN A 114 -15.46 12.49 42.36
CA GLN A 114 -15.96 12.04 43.66
C GLN A 114 -17.20 11.13 43.50
N PRO A 115 -17.08 9.97 42.83
CA PRO A 115 -18.23 9.18 42.36
C PRO A 115 -19.09 8.52 43.46
N PHE A 116 -18.63 8.49 44.72
CA PHE A 116 -19.33 7.83 45.83
C PHE A 116 -19.95 8.79 46.86
N TYR A 117 -19.92 10.09 46.58
CA TYR A 117 -20.37 11.11 47.53
C TYR A 117 -21.82 11.54 47.29
N ASN A 118 -22.47 12.03 48.34
CA ASN A 118 -23.83 12.57 48.24
C ASN A 118 -23.86 13.93 47.53
N LYS A 119 -25.05 14.32 47.07
CA LYS A 119 -25.23 15.54 46.27
C LYS A 119 -24.85 16.81 47.04
N GLU A 120 -25.13 16.86 48.34
CA GLU A 120 -24.78 17.98 49.21
C GLU A 120 -23.26 18.21 49.25
N TRP A 121 -22.48 17.15 49.36
CA TRP A 121 -21.01 17.22 49.31
C TRP A 121 -20.51 17.67 47.93
N ILE A 122 -21.07 17.13 46.86
CA ILE A 122 -20.71 17.53 45.49
C ILE A 122 -20.96 19.03 45.27
N VAL A 123 -22.07 19.59 45.80
CA VAL A 123 -22.35 21.02 45.71
C VAL A 123 -21.39 21.86 46.56
N ASP A 124 -21.07 21.43 47.79
CA ASP A 124 -20.07 22.09 48.64
C ASP A 124 -18.69 22.15 47.94
N GLN A 125 -18.23 21.04 47.38
CA GLN A 125 -16.94 20.95 46.69
C GLN A 125 -16.95 21.74 45.38
N GLY A 126 -18.03 21.66 44.59
CA GLY A 126 -18.18 22.46 43.36
C GLY A 126 -18.23 23.96 43.63
N ASN A 127 -18.70 24.39 44.80
CA ASN A 127 -18.68 25.79 45.23
C ASN A 127 -17.27 26.28 45.59
N LYS A 128 -16.34 25.39 45.96
CA LYS A 128 -14.93 25.71 46.26
C LYS A 128 -14.05 25.84 45.02
N VAL A 129 -14.47 25.28 43.88
CA VAL A 129 -13.72 25.33 42.62
C VAL A 129 -13.35 26.79 42.26
N PRO A 130 -12.07 27.11 42.03
CA PRO A 130 -11.63 28.46 41.67
C PRO A 130 -12.32 29.00 40.42
N SER A 131 -12.61 30.29 40.37
CA SER A 131 -13.33 30.92 39.24
C SER A 131 -12.58 30.88 37.90
N ASN A 132 -11.26 30.68 37.93
CA ASN A 132 -10.41 30.49 36.75
C ASN A 132 -10.25 29.01 36.35
N SER A 133 -10.88 28.07 37.07
CA SER A 133 -10.76 26.63 36.78
C SER A 133 -11.54 26.24 35.54
N LYS A 134 -10.93 25.38 34.72
CA LYS A 134 -11.56 24.78 33.54
C LYS A 134 -12.75 23.87 33.88
N LEU A 135 -12.82 23.37 35.12
CA LEU A 135 -13.95 22.58 35.63
C LEU A 135 -15.27 23.36 35.63
N LEU A 136 -15.25 24.70 35.55
CA LEU A 136 -16.46 25.52 35.43
C LEU A 136 -16.99 25.63 34.00
N THR A 137 -16.13 25.41 33.00
CA THR A 137 -16.42 25.77 31.59
C THR A 137 -16.42 24.58 30.64
N THR A 138 -15.78 23.47 31.00
CA THR A 138 -15.58 22.34 30.09
C THR A 138 -15.98 21.03 30.76
N GLU A 139 -16.80 20.22 30.10
CA GLU A 139 -17.19 18.90 30.60
C GLU A 139 -15.95 17.99 30.71
N VAL A 140 -15.78 17.37 31.88
CA VAL A 140 -14.79 16.31 32.12
C VAL A 140 -15.34 15.04 31.51
N LEU A 141 -14.56 14.32 30.70
CA LEU A 141 -14.89 12.98 30.22
C LEU A 141 -14.51 11.92 31.25
N SER A 142 -13.26 11.96 31.72
CA SER A 142 -12.70 11.01 32.69
C SER A 142 -11.65 11.67 33.58
N VAL A 143 -11.45 11.08 34.76
CA VAL A 143 -10.33 11.39 35.65
C VAL A 143 -9.54 10.11 35.87
N THR A 144 -8.22 10.15 35.72
CA THR A 144 -7.37 8.95 35.85
C THR A 144 -6.17 9.27 36.73
N GLY A 145 -5.90 8.40 37.70
CA GLY A 145 -4.74 8.51 38.58
C GLY A 145 -3.44 8.31 37.80
N MET A 146 -2.38 8.94 38.27
CA MET A 146 -1.05 8.83 37.70
C MET A 146 0.02 8.70 38.79
N LYS A 147 1.08 7.97 38.46
CA LYS A 147 2.27 7.83 39.29
C LYS A 147 3.50 7.86 38.41
N ASP A 148 4.48 8.71 38.72
CA ASP A 148 5.73 8.83 37.95
C ASP A 148 5.49 9.02 36.43
N GLY A 149 4.43 9.75 36.08
CA GLY A 149 4.05 10.02 34.69
C GLY A 149 3.38 8.84 33.95
N GLN A 150 3.00 7.76 34.63
CA GLN A 150 2.28 6.61 34.08
C GLN A 150 0.84 6.55 34.61
N PHE A 151 -0.08 5.97 33.85
CA PHE A 151 -1.44 5.73 34.31
C PHE A 151 -1.48 4.70 35.43
N VAL A 152 -2.32 4.95 36.43
CA VAL A 152 -2.67 4.02 37.49
C VAL A 152 -4.15 3.68 37.34
N THR A 153 -4.42 2.42 37.01
CA THR A 153 -5.77 1.90 36.75
C THR A 153 -6.23 0.92 37.82
N ASP A 154 -5.59 0.93 38.99
CA ASP A 154 -5.87 0.09 40.15
C ASP A 154 -5.76 0.96 41.43
N LEU A 155 -5.94 0.39 42.61
CA LEU A 155 -5.78 1.08 43.89
C LEU A 155 -4.31 1.22 44.31
N SER A 156 -3.38 1.44 43.38
CA SER A 156 -2.00 1.81 43.75
C SER A 156 -1.93 3.29 44.15
N GLU A 157 -0.88 3.70 44.84
CA GLU A 157 -0.66 5.10 45.19
C GLU A 157 -0.42 5.97 43.94
N ILE A 158 -0.92 7.20 43.99
CA ILE A 158 -0.81 8.20 42.92
C ILE A 158 -0.19 9.49 43.47
N ASP A 159 0.49 10.23 42.61
CA ASP A 159 1.02 11.57 42.90
C ASP A 159 0.35 12.67 42.06
N LYS A 160 -0.36 12.27 41.00
CA LYS A 160 -1.14 13.16 40.14
C LYS A 160 -2.46 12.54 39.71
N ILE A 161 -3.37 13.38 39.24
CA ILE A 161 -4.51 12.99 38.43
C ILE A 161 -4.44 13.67 37.07
N MET A 162 -4.89 12.97 36.04
CA MET A 162 -5.18 13.54 34.73
C MET A 162 -6.69 13.74 34.59
N ILE A 163 -7.08 14.99 34.36
CA ILE A 163 -8.45 15.37 34.02
C ILE A 163 -8.52 15.50 32.50
N HIS A 164 -9.34 14.65 31.87
CA HIS A 164 -9.52 14.61 30.43
C HIS A 164 -10.86 15.26 30.06
N TYR A 165 -10.84 16.25 29.18
CA TYR A 165 -11.99 17.11 28.87
C TYR A 165 -12.62 16.80 27.51
N ALA A 166 -13.91 17.14 27.37
CA ALA A 166 -14.71 16.90 26.17
C ALA A 166 -14.27 17.74 24.95
N ASP A 167 -13.50 18.81 25.17
CA ASP A 167 -12.88 19.62 24.11
C ASP A 167 -11.57 19.00 23.55
N GLY A 168 -11.20 17.80 24.01
CA GLY A 168 -10.01 17.08 23.56
C GLY A 168 -8.71 17.54 24.24
N THR A 169 -8.80 18.27 25.35
CA THR A 169 -7.64 18.70 26.15
C THR A 169 -7.52 17.91 27.45
N LYS A 170 -6.38 18.07 28.15
CA LYS A 170 -6.16 17.51 29.48
C LYS A 170 -5.50 18.51 30.43
N GLU A 171 -5.67 18.29 31.73
CA GLU A 171 -4.89 18.91 32.81
C GLU A 171 -4.31 17.82 33.71
N GLU A 172 -3.06 18.00 34.14
CA GLU A 172 -2.42 17.15 35.15
C GLU A 172 -2.28 17.94 36.45
N MET A 173 -2.90 17.45 37.52
CA MET A 173 -2.93 18.11 38.82
C MET A 173 -2.21 17.25 39.85
N ASN A 174 -1.37 17.87 40.69
CA ASN A 174 -0.72 17.19 41.81
C ASN A 174 -1.75 16.83 42.88
N VAL A 175 -1.59 15.66 43.48
CA VAL A 175 -2.46 15.22 44.57
C VAL A 175 -1.66 14.70 45.76
N THR A 176 -2.21 14.85 46.96
CA THR A 176 -1.64 14.33 48.20
C THR A 176 -2.64 13.42 48.90
N ALA A 177 -2.22 12.24 49.32
CA ALA A 177 -3.10 11.32 50.03
C ALA A 177 -3.59 11.93 51.35
N VAL A 178 -4.90 11.84 51.61
CA VAL A 178 -5.50 12.29 52.87
C VAL A 178 -5.22 11.26 53.95
N ALA A 179 -4.35 11.61 54.91
CA ALA A 179 -3.89 10.68 55.95
C ALA A 179 -5.02 10.15 56.87
N ASP A 180 -6.00 11.00 57.19
CA ASP A 180 -7.14 10.68 58.05
C ASP A 180 -8.48 10.80 57.30
N SER A 181 -8.64 10.03 56.22
CA SER A 181 -9.90 9.97 55.46
C SER A 181 -11.09 9.62 56.37
N LYS A 182 -12.15 10.42 56.30
CA LYS A 182 -13.40 10.17 57.03
C LYS A 182 -14.27 9.11 56.35
N VAL A 183 -13.99 8.80 55.08
CA VAL A 183 -14.66 7.77 54.29
C VAL A 183 -13.69 6.60 54.08
N LYS A 184 -13.55 5.75 55.11
CA LYS A 184 -12.55 4.66 55.13
C LYS A 184 -12.68 3.61 54.01
N GLN A 185 -13.80 3.59 53.29
CA GLN A 185 -14.07 2.65 52.20
C GLN A 185 -13.48 3.10 50.86
N VAL A 186 -12.94 4.31 50.75
CA VAL A 186 -12.37 4.87 49.52
C VAL A 186 -11.04 5.56 49.81
N ARG A 187 -10.21 5.69 48.78
CA ARG A 187 -9.01 6.52 48.88
C ARG A 187 -9.36 7.96 48.56
N GLU A 188 -8.93 8.85 49.43
CA GLU A 188 -9.10 10.30 49.28
C GLU A 188 -7.74 10.95 49.01
N TYR A 189 -7.73 11.87 48.07
CA TYR A 189 -6.57 12.68 47.75
C TYR A 189 -6.98 14.16 47.68
N ASP A 190 -6.23 15.03 48.35
CA ASP A 190 -6.39 16.47 48.19
C ASP A 190 -5.80 16.90 46.84
N VAL A 191 -6.60 17.59 46.03
CA VAL A 191 -6.15 18.12 44.73
C VAL A 191 -5.59 19.52 44.91
N THR A 192 -4.29 19.64 44.61
CA THR A 192 -3.53 20.88 44.79
C THR A 192 -4.21 22.03 44.03
N ASP A 193 -4.30 23.20 44.66
CA ASP A 193 -4.85 24.45 44.11
C ASP A 193 -6.33 24.44 43.68
N LEU A 194 -7.04 23.30 43.74
CA LEU A 194 -8.48 23.23 43.45
C LEU A 194 -9.36 23.29 44.71
N GLY A 195 -8.81 22.98 45.89
CA GLY A 195 -9.57 22.96 47.14
C GLY A 195 -10.66 21.90 47.19
N VAL A 196 -10.50 20.84 46.38
CA VAL A 196 -11.43 19.70 46.28
C VAL A 196 -10.70 18.38 46.52
N VAL A 197 -11.46 17.37 46.95
CA VAL A 197 -10.96 15.99 47.11
C VAL A 197 -11.14 15.20 45.80
N TYR A 198 -10.25 14.26 45.52
CA TYR A 198 -10.39 13.25 44.48
C TYR A 198 -10.48 11.86 45.10
N THR A 199 -11.37 11.05 44.57
CA THR A 199 -11.50 9.62 44.87
C THR A 199 -11.59 8.84 43.56
N PRO A 200 -10.75 7.81 43.35
CA PRO A 200 -10.92 6.93 42.19
C PRO A 200 -12.28 6.23 42.26
N ASN A 201 -12.87 5.90 41.11
CA ASN A 201 -14.10 5.11 41.03
C ASN A 201 -13.88 3.62 41.38
N MET A 202 -13.34 3.37 42.57
CA MET A 202 -12.97 2.07 43.14
C MET A 202 -13.14 2.12 44.66
N VAL A 203 -13.62 1.03 45.25
CA VAL A 203 -13.80 0.90 46.70
C VAL A 203 -12.63 0.12 47.29
N ASP A 204 -11.95 0.70 48.29
CA ASP A 204 -10.81 0.11 48.99
C ASP A 204 -11.29 -0.94 50.01
N LYS A 205 -11.21 -2.21 49.60
CA LYS A 205 -11.67 -3.39 50.34
C LYS A 205 -10.66 -4.51 50.16
N ASN A 206 -10.53 -5.39 51.17
CA ASN A 206 -9.81 -6.64 50.98
C ASN A 206 -10.59 -7.54 49.99
N ARG A 207 -9.99 -7.78 48.82
CA ARG A 207 -10.51 -8.67 47.77
C ARG A 207 -9.56 -9.84 47.49
N ASP A 208 -8.67 -10.19 48.42
CA ASP A 208 -7.58 -11.14 48.19
C ASP A 208 -8.10 -12.52 47.76
N GLN A 209 -9.12 -13.03 48.45
CA GLN A 209 -9.75 -14.31 48.11
C GLN A 209 -10.42 -14.26 46.73
N LEU A 210 -11.16 -13.19 46.42
CA LEU A 210 -11.82 -13.02 45.13
C LEU A 210 -10.82 -12.92 43.98
N ILE A 211 -9.73 -12.16 44.18
CA ILE A 211 -8.61 -12.04 43.25
C ILE A 211 -7.97 -13.42 43.03
N ALA A 212 -7.73 -14.18 44.11
CA ALA A 212 -7.17 -15.53 44.02
C ALA A 212 -8.08 -16.48 43.24
N ASP A 213 -9.39 -16.46 43.50
CA ASP A 213 -10.38 -17.31 42.83
C ASP A 213 -10.51 -16.98 41.34
N VAL A 214 -10.63 -15.69 41.00
CA VAL A 214 -10.68 -15.22 39.60
C VAL A 214 -9.38 -15.57 38.88
N LYS A 215 -8.23 -15.35 39.51
CA LYS A 215 -6.92 -15.74 38.95
C LYS A 215 -6.85 -17.23 38.71
N ALA A 216 -7.31 -18.06 39.63
CA ALA A 216 -7.33 -19.51 39.47
C ALA A 216 -8.16 -19.90 38.23
N LYS A 217 -9.35 -19.30 38.04
CA LYS A 217 -10.21 -19.58 36.86
C LYS A 217 -9.55 -19.19 35.54
N LEU A 218 -8.96 -18.00 35.48
CA LEU A 218 -8.32 -17.51 34.25
C LEU A 218 -7.01 -18.27 33.94
N SER A 219 -6.25 -18.64 34.97
CA SER A 219 -4.98 -19.36 34.82
C SER A 219 -5.14 -20.78 34.26
N SER A 220 -6.33 -21.38 34.42
CA SER A 220 -6.63 -22.73 33.91
C SER A 220 -6.82 -22.80 32.40
N VAL A 221 -6.90 -21.65 31.70
CA VAL A 221 -7.11 -21.63 30.25
C VAL A 221 -5.77 -21.86 29.54
N GLU A 222 -5.78 -22.80 28.60
CA GLU A 222 -4.71 -22.96 27.61
C GLU A 222 -5.14 -22.42 26.25
N LEU A 223 -4.21 -21.84 25.49
CA LEU A 223 -4.51 -21.27 24.18
C LEU A 223 -5.05 -22.34 23.21
N ILE A 224 -4.46 -23.53 23.25
CA ILE A 224 -4.91 -24.69 22.47
C ILE A 224 -5.80 -25.57 23.35
N SER A 225 -7.08 -25.19 23.48
CA SER A 225 -8.06 -25.86 24.34
C SER A 225 -9.44 -25.98 23.67
N PRO A 226 -10.32 -26.90 24.11
CA PRO A 226 -11.70 -27.00 23.61
C PRO A 226 -12.46 -25.67 23.69
N GLU A 227 -12.29 -24.90 24.77
CA GLU A 227 -12.98 -23.65 25.00
C GLU A 227 -12.54 -22.56 24.02
N VAL A 228 -11.25 -22.48 23.66
CA VAL A 228 -10.77 -21.55 22.63
C VAL A 228 -11.16 -22.03 21.23
N ARG A 229 -11.14 -23.35 20.96
CA ARG A 229 -11.65 -23.91 19.68
C ARG A 229 -13.10 -23.54 19.44
N ALA A 230 -13.93 -23.47 20.49
CA ALA A 230 -15.33 -23.07 20.39
C ALA A 230 -15.53 -21.60 19.97
N LEU A 231 -14.50 -20.75 20.08
CA LEU A 231 -14.53 -19.35 19.63
C LEU A 231 -14.16 -19.18 18.15
N MET A 232 -13.63 -20.24 17.53
CA MET A 232 -13.22 -20.22 16.12
C MET A 232 -14.44 -20.28 15.21
N ASP A 233 -14.39 -19.57 14.09
CA ASP A 233 -15.49 -19.56 13.12
C ASP A 233 -15.75 -20.98 12.59
N LYS A 234 -17.00 -21.37 12.37
CA LYS A 234 -17.29 -22.63 11.66
C LYS A 234 -17.08 -22.43 10.17
N ARG A 235 -16.27 -23.29 9.56
CA ARG A 235 -16.02 -23.31 8.11
C ARG A 235 -17.09 -24.15 7.41
N GLY A 236 -17.28 -23.93 6.11
CA GLY A 236 -18.39 -24.53 5.36
C GLY A 236 -18.32 -26.05 5.22
N LYS A 237 -17.13 -26.65 5.33
CA LYS A 237 -16.92 -28.10 5.17
C LYS A 237 -16.55 -28.77 6.49
N ALA A 238 -17.02 -30.00 6.72
CA ALA A 238 -16.81 -30.70 7.99
C ALA A 238 -15.31 -30.97 8.27
N GLU A 239 -14.56 -31.34 7.24
CA GLU A 239 -13.11 -31.60 7.32
C GLU A 239 -12.29 -30.37 7.74
N GLU A 240 -12.80 -29.16 7.50
CA GLU A 240 -12.18 -27.91 7.92
C GLU A 240 -12.42 -27.59 9.40
N ASN A 241 -13.35 -28.29 10.06
CA ASN A 241 -13.71 -28.05 11.46
C ASN A 241 -13.19 -29.13 12.42
N THR A 242 -12.25 -29.97 11.97
CA THR A 242 -11.57 -30.94 12.85
C THR A 242 -10.70 -30.22 13.88
N GLU A 243 -10.46 -30.82 15.04
CA GLU A 243 -9.66 -30.20 16.11
C GLU A 243 -8.26 -29.78 15.62
N GLY A 244 -7.60 -30.60 14.80
CA GLY A 244 -6.30 -30.29 14.22
C GLY A 244 -6.32 -29.03 13.34
N ARG A 245 -7.39 -28.82 12.56
CA ARG A 245 -7.58 -27.61 11.76
C ARG A 245 -7.87 -26.40 12.62
N GLN A 246 -8.72 -26.54 13.63
CA GLN A 246 -9.01 -25.47 14.59
C GLN A 246 -7.78 -25.03 15.37
N ASN A 247 -6.92 -25.97 15.80
CA ASN A 247 -5.63 -25.65 16.41
C ASN A 247 -4.74 -24.85 15.43
N GLY A 248 -4.79 -25.16 14.13
CA GLY A 248 -4.15 -24.35 13.09
C GLY A 248 -4.71 -22.94 12.99
N TYR A 249 -6.04 -22.77 13.06
CA TYR A 249 -6.68 -21.44 13.05
C TYR A 249 -6.31 -20.60 14.28
N ILE A 250 -6.17 -21.23 15.45
CA ILE A 250 -5.69 -20.55 16.66
C ILE A 250 -4.24 -20.08 16.49
N ARG A 251 -3.35 -20.91 15.92
CA ARG A 251 -1.97 -20.51 15.59
C ARG A 251 -1.89 -19.38 14.57
N ASP A 252 -2.86 -19.32 13.64
CA ASP A 252 -2.97 -18.24 12.66
C ASP A 252 -3.36 -16.88 13.29
N LEU A 253 -3.72 -16.84 14.58
CA LEU A 253 -3.92 -15.61 15.34
C LEU A 253 -2.60 -15.02 15.86
N PHE A 254 -1.52 -15.80 15.92
CA PHE A 254 -0.22 -15.39 16.45
C PHE A 254 -0.31 -14.80 17.86
N LEU A 255 -1.08 -15.44 18.75
CA LEU A 255 -1.30 -14.98 20.13
C LEU A 255 -0.45 -15.73 21.16
N GLU A 256 0.40 -16.68 20.77
CA GLU A 256 1.15 -17.54 21.69
C GLU A 256 1.99 -16.74 22.71
N GLU A 257 2.81 -15.80 22.24
CA GLU A 257 3.67 -14.97 23.10
C GLU A 257 2.82 -14.03 23.96
N SER A 258 1.82 -13.38 23.37
CA SER A 258 0.95 -12.46 24.10
C SER A 258 0.12 -13.18 25.17
N PHE A 259 -0.36 -14.39 24.89
CA PHE A 259 -1.11 -15.22 25.83
C PHE A 259 -0.23 -15.69 26.98
N ALA A 260 1.02 -16.09 26.70
CA ALA A 260 2.01 -16.43 27.72
C ALA A 260 2.34 -15.23 28.62
N GLU A 261 2.55 -14.04 28.04
CA GLU A 261 2.77 -12.79 28.79
C GLU A 261 1.59 -12.44 29.70
N VAL A 262 0.35 -12.57 29.19
CA VAL A 262 -0.86 -12.36 29.98
C VAL A 262 -0.97 -13.37 31.13
N LYS A 263 -0.67 -14.66 30.91
CA LYS A 263 -0.65 -15.66 31.99
C LYS A 263 0.40 -15.33 33.06
N ALA A 264 1.61 -14.92 32.65
CA ALA A 264 2.66 -14.53 33.59
C ALA A 264 2.28 -13.28 34.40
N GLY A 265 1.62 -12.31 33.77
CA GLY A 265 1.17 -11.06 34.39
C GLY A 265 -0.19 -11.11 35.10
N LEU A 266 -0.83 -12.28 35.14
CA LEU A 266 -2.25 -12.41 35.50
C LEU A 266 -2.59 -11.87 36.90
N GLY A 267 -1.66 -11.94 37.85
CA GLY A 267 -1.87 -11.39 39.19
C GLY A 267 -2.18 -9.88 39.18
N LYS A 268 -1.41 -9.10 38.42
CA LYS A 268 -1.64 -7.64 38.29
C LYS A 268 -2.92 -7.35 37.51
N LEU A 269 -3.14 -8.08 36.42
CA LEU A 269 -4.32 -7.88 35.56
C LEU A 269 -5.63 -8.20 36.29
N VAL A 270 -5.66 -9.28 37.07
CA VAL A 270 -6.84 -9.68 37.85
C VAL A 270 -7.11 -8.71 39.00
N LYS A 271 -6.06 -8.22 39.68
CA LYS A 271 -6.21 -7.17 40.70
C LYS A 271 -6.91 -5.95 40.10
N ALA A 272 -6.36 -5.40 39.01
CA ALA A 272 -6.94 -4.24 38.35
C ALA A 272 -8.37 -4.51 37.84
N LEU A 273 -8.63 -5.67 37.23
CA LEU A 273 -9.98 -6.06 36.78
C LEU A 273 -10.97 -6.08 37.95
N VAL A 274 -10.65 -6.81 39.02
CA VAL A 274 -11.53 -6.95 40.19
C VAL A 274 -11.75 -5.60 40.88
N GLU A 275 -10.76 -4.72 40.93
CA GLU A 275 -10.92 -3.37 41.52
C GLU A 275 -11.76 -2.42 40.65
N ASN A 276 -11.72 -2.53 39.32
CA ASN A 276 -12.55 -1.73 38.41
C ASN A 276 -13.99 -2.26 38.24
N GLU A 277 -14.28 -3.50 38.62
CA GLU A 277 -15.65 -4.01 38.54
C GLU A 277 -16.57 -3.34 39.59
N ASP A 278 -17.66 -2.76 39.08
CA ASP A 278 -18.70 -2.10 39.88
C ASP A 278 -19.48 -3.14 40.68
N HIS A 279 -19.08 -3.30 41.94
CA HIS A 279 -19.79 -4.10 42.92
C HIS A 279 -20.27 -3.17 44.02
N GLN A 280 -21.43 -2.58 43.77
CA GLN A 280 -22.21 -1.78 44.69
C GLN A 280 -22.16 -2.35 46.12
N LEU A 281 -21.30 -1.74 46.93
CA LEU A 281 -21.41 -1.54 48.38
C LEU A 281 -21.83 -2.70 49.31
N ASN A 282 -21.66 -3.99 48.98
CA ASN A 282 -21.77 -5.05 50.00
C ASN A 282 -20.79 -6.22 49.82
N SER A 283 -20.36 -6.78 50.94
CA SER A 283 -19.64 -8.05 51.11
C SER A 283 -20.49 -9.27 50.75
N ASP A 284 -21.48 -9.09 49.86
CA ASP A 284 -22.49 -10.08 49.56
C ASP A 284 -21.86 -11.24 48.80
N GLU A 285 -21.84 -12.40 49.46
CA GLU A 285 -21.34 -13.66 48.92
C GLU A 285 -22.03 -14.02 47.60
N ALA A 286 -23.30 -13.64 47.41
CA ALA A 286 -24.01 -13.86 46.15
C ALA A 286 -23.43 -13.05 44.99
N ALA A 287 -23.09 -11.78 45.22
CA ALA A 287 -22.48 -10.91 44.21
C ALA A 287 -21.06 -11.39 43.83
N MET A 288 -20.25 -11.77 44.83
CA MET A 288 -18.92 -12.33 44.59
C MET A 288 -18.99 -13.65 43.81
N ARG A 289 -19.93 -14.55 44.17
CA ARG A 289 -20.18 -15.79 43.43
C ARG A 289 -20.66 -15.53 42.00
N ALA A 290 -21.51 -14.53 41.78
CA ALA A 290 -21.97 -14.14 40.45
C ALA A 290 -20.82 -13.64 39.58
N LEU A 291 -19.89 -12.83 40.12
CA LEU A 291 -18.68 -12.42 39.39
C LEU A 291 -17.81 -13.62 39.02
N ILE A 292 -17.49 -14.49 40.00
CA ILE A 292 -16.67 -15.68 39.76
C ILE A 292 -17.33 -16.57 38.69
N LYS A 293 -18.66 -16.72 38.74
CA LYS A 293 -19.40 -17.47 37.72
C LYS A 293 -19.32 -16.81 36.35
N LYS A 294 -19.49 -15.48 36.24
CA LYS A 294 -19.35 -14.74 34.99
C LYS A 294 -17.95 -14.91 34.39
N VAL A 295 -16.91 -14.88 35.24
CA VAL A 295 -15.53 -15.16 34.85
C VAL A 295 -15.37 -16.60 34.38
N GLU A 296 -15.82 -17.60 35.15
CA GLU A 296 -15.72 -19.02 34.78
C GLU A 296 -16.41 -19.30 33.43
N ASP A 297 -17.64 -18.81 33.27
CA ASP A 297 -18.44 -19.02 32.06
C ASP A 297 -17.82 -18.35 30.80
N ASN A 298 -16.91 -17.39 30.98
CA ASN A 298 -16.29 -16.63 29.89
C ASN A 298 -14.75 -16.61 29.93
N LYS A 299 -14.10 -17.46 30.72
CA LYS A 299 -12.64 -17.43 30.97
C LYS A 299 -11.80 -17.44 29.70
N ALA A 300 -12.19 -18.23 28.70
CA ALA A 300 -11.50 -18.28 27.41
C ALA A 300 -11.63 -16.96 26.65
N LYS A 301 -12.83 -16.35 26.62
CA LYS A 301 -13.05 -15.04 25.97
C LYS A 301 -12.26 -13.94 26.66
N ILE A 302 -12.25 -13.92 28.00
CA ILE A 302 -11.50 -12.92 28.77
C ILE A 302 -10.00 -13.03 28.47
N MET A 303 -9.44 -14.26 28.51
CA MET A 303 -8.03 -14.48 28.20
C MET A 303 -7.67 -14.11 26.75
N MET A 304 -8.54 -14.41 25.79
CA MET A 304 -8.35 -14.01 24.39
C MET A 304 -8.42 -12.49 24.20
N GLY A 305 -9.36 -11.81 24.88
CA GLY A 305 -9.49 -10.36 24.88
C GLY A 305 -8.25 -9.66 25.46
N LEU A 306 -7.76 -10.16 26.60
CA LEU A 306 -6.51 -9.68 27.22
C LEU A 306 -5.30 -9.91 26.31
N ALA A 307 -5.16 -11.10 25.72
CA ALA A 307 -4.06 -11.41 24.80
C ALA A 307 -4.10 -10.53 23.54
N TYR A 308 -5.29 -10.27 23.00
CA TYR A 308 -5.45 -9.37 21.85
C TYR A 308 -5.07 -7.92 22.18
N LEU A 309 -5.58 -7.37 23.28
CA LEU A 309 -5.24 -6.00 23.70
C LEU A 309 -3.75 -5.87 24.04
N ASN A 310 -3.16 -6.88 24.69
CA ASN A 310 -1.72 -6.92 24.97
C ASN A 310 -0.88 -7.01 23.69
N GLN A 311 -1.41 -7.61 22.62
CA GLN A 311 -0.68 -7.71 21.35
C GLN A 311 -0.75 -6.42 20.51
N TYR A 312 -1.91 -5.78 20.44
CA TYR A 312 -2.17 -4.72 19.46
C TYR A 312 -2.32 -3.31 20.05
N TYR A 313 -2.39 -3.17 21.37
CA TYR A 313 -2.56 -1.88 22.07
C TYR A 313 -1.50 -1.66 23.15
N SER A 314 -0.34 -2.33 23.05
CA SER A 314 0.80 -2.15 23.96
C SER A 314 1.73 -1.01 23.58
N PHE A 315 1.43 -0.28 22.52
CA PHE A 315 2.21 0.87 22.06
C PHE A 315 2.00 2.10 22.95
N LYS A 316 2.92 3.05 22.84
CA LYS A 316 2.95 4.26 23.66
C LYS A 316 2.73 5.52 22.85
N TYR A 317 2.18 6.53 23.52
CA TYR A 317 2.24 7.93 23.11
C TYR A 317 3.30 8.64 23.95
N ALA A 318 4.47 8.87 23.36
CA ALA A 318 5.67 9.19 24.13
C ALA A 318 5.92 8.10 25.19
N GLU A 319 5.85 8.44 26.47
CA GLU A 319 6.03 7.48 27.57
C GLU A 319 4.73 6.83 28.06
N LEU A 320 3.56 7.35 27.67
CA LEU A 320 2.26 6.89 28.15
C LEU A 320 1.78 5.66 27.36
N SER A 321 1.60 4.54 28.07
CA SER A 321 1.03 3.32 27.51
C SER A 321 -0.48 3.43 27.33
N ILE A 322 -0.99 3.19 26.11
CA ILE A 322 -2.44 3.13 25.88
C ILE A 322 -3.04 1.81 26.37
N LYS A 323 -2.21 0.81 26.64
CA LYS A 323 -2.61 -0.55 27.01
C LYS A 323 -3.53 -0.57 28.23
N ASP A 324 -3.12 0.13 29.28
CA ASP A 324 -3.82 0.07 30.56
C ASP A 324 -5.17 0.80 30.46
N ILE A 325 -5.24 1.87 29.66
CA ILE A 325 -6.50 2.54 29.31
C ILE A 325 -7.42 1.58 28.56
N MET A 326 -6.92 0.92 27.51
CA MET A 326 -7.71 -0.02 26.72
C MET A 326 -8.15 -1.25 27.51
N MET A 327 -7.38 -1.70 28.49
CA MET A 327 -7.72 -2.88 29.30
C MET A 327 -8.64 -2.58 30.47
N PHE A 328 -8.50 -1.42 31.13
CA PHE A 328 -9.10 -1.18 32.45
C PHE A 328 -9.85 0.14 32.58
N LYS A 329 -9.69 1.08 31.63
CA LYS A 329 -10.43 2.35 31.58
C LYS A 329 -11.07 2.60 30.22
N PRO A 330 -11.92 1.67 29.72
CA PRO A 330 -12.65 1.89 28.45
C PRO A 330 -13.60 3.09 28.52
N ASP A 331 -13.89 3.59 29.72
CA ASP A 331 -14.66 4.80 30.01
C ASP A 331 -13.88 6.11 29.86
N PHE A 332 -12.57 6.05 29.59
CA PHE A 332 -11.69 7.21 29.41
C PHE A 332 -12.23 8.24 28.41
N TYR A 333 -13.02 7.81 27.42
CA TYR A 333 -13.61 8.66 26.39
C TYR A 333 -15.05 9.10 26.70
N GLY A 334 -15.49 8.96 27.96
CA GLY A 334 -16.79 9.45 28.46
C GLY A 334 -17.97 8.51 28.22
N LYS A 335 -17.72 7.23 27.87
CA LYS A 335 -18.76 6.19 27.77
C LYS A 335 -18.76 5.33 29.03
N ASN A 336 -19.93 5.04 29.59
CA ASN A 336 -20.01 4.08 30.69
C ASN A 336 -19.88 2.66 30.12
N VAL A 337 -18.72 2.02 30.32
CA VAL A 337 -18.38 0.70 29.76
C VAL A 337 -17.92 -0.22 30.90
N ASN A 338 -18.60 -1.36 31.07
CA ASN A 338 -18.16 -2.41 31.99
C ASN A 338 -16.91 -3.11 31.42
N VAL A 339 -15.84 -3.18 32.22
CA VAL A 339 -14.53 -3.72 31.80
C VAL A 339 -14.62 -5.19 31.42
N LEU A 340 -15.27 -6.01 32.26
CA LEU A 340 -15.41 -7.43 32.00
C LEU A 340 -16.22 -7.73 30.73
N ASP A 341 -17.34 -7.04 30.51
CA ASP A 341 -18.14 -7.17 29.29
C ASP A 341 -17.37 -6.74 28.05
N PHE A 342 -16.56 -5.68 28.17
CA PHE A 342 -15.70 -5.22 27.09
C PHE A 342 -14.66 -6.28 26.70
N LEU A 343 -13.96 -6.88 27.67
CA LEU A 343 -13.00 -7.96 27.41
C LEU A 343 -13.67 -9.21 26.82
N ILE A 344 -14.85 -9.58 27.34
CA ILE A 344 -15.64 -10.71 26.82
C ILE A 344 -16.03 -10.45 25.36
N LYS A 345 -16.47 -9.24 25.01
CA LYS A 345 -16.85 -8.85 23.65
C LYS A 345 -15.66 -8.91 22.69
N ILE A 346 -14.48 -8.48 23.12
CA ILE A 346 -13.26 -8.56 22.29
C ILE A 346 -12.92 -10.02 22.02
N GLY A 347 -12.85 -10.87 23.05
CA GLY A 347 -12.43 -12.26 22.88
C GLY A 347 -13.54 -13.24 22.46
N SER A 348 -14.74 -12.77 22.11
CA SER A 348 -15.88 -13.67 21.86
C SER A 348 -15.85 -14.40 20.51
N SER A 349 -15.01 -13.99 19.56
CA SER A 349 -14.96 -14.56 18.21
C SER A 349 -13.58 -14.42 17.60
N GLU A 350 -13.18 -15.41 16.78
CA GLU A 350 -12.01 -15.35 15.90
C GLU A 350 -11.90 -14.02 15.14
N ARG A 351 -13.03 -13.53 14.58
CA ARG A 351 -13.04 -12.32 13.75
C ARG A 351 -12.60 -11.06 14.51
N ASN A 352 -12.82 -11.04 15.82
CA ASN A 352 -12.51 -9.90 16.68
C ASN A 352 -11.04 -9.87 17.08
N VAL A 353 -10.35 -11.02 17.05
CA VAL A 353 -8.97 -11.17 17.52
C VAL A 353 -7.97 -11.45 16.40
N LYS A 354 -8.42 -11.46 15.14
CA LYS A 354 -7.58 -11.80 13.99
C LYS A 354 -6.71 -10.62 13.55
N GLY A 355 -5.42 -10.88 13.34
CA GLY A 355 -4.42 -9.85 12.98
C GLY A 355 -4.59 -9.21 11.60
N ASP A 356 -5.16 -9.93 10.64
CA ASP A 356 -5.42 -9.40 9.29
C ASP A 356 -6.75 -8.63 9.20
N ARG A 357 -7.46 -8.46 10.33
CA ARG A 357 -8.72 -7.72 10.48
C ARG A 357 -8.66 -6.64 11.56
N THR A 358 -7.48 -6.17 11.95
CA THR A 358 -7.36 -5.23 13.10
C THR A 358 -8.18 -3.95 12.94
N LEU A 359 -8.35 -3.44 11.72
CA LEU A 359 -9.17 -2.25 11.45
C LEU A 359 -10.66 -2.53 11.62
N GLU A 360 -11.15 -3.61 11.01
CA GLU A 360 -12.54 -4.05 11.10
C GLU A 360 -12.89 -4.44 12.53
N ALA A 361 -12.03 -5.21 13.19
CA ALA A 361 -12.18 -5.60 14.58
C ALA A 361 -12.27 -4.38 15.50
N TYR A 362 -11.44 -3.36 15.28
CA TYR A 362 -11.56 -2.11 16.02
C TYR A 362 -12.94 -1.48 15.80
N ARG A 363 -13.34 -1.24 14.55
CA ARG A 363 -14.61 -0.57 14.21
C ARG A 363 -15.82 -1.32 14.77
N GLU A 364 -15.87 -2.63 14.57
CA GLU A 364 -17.01 -3.49 14.90
C GLU A 364 -17.12 -3.79 16.40
N THR A 365 -15.97 -3.90 17.10
CA THR A 365 -15.94 -4.41 18.48
C THR A 365 -15.57 -3.36 19.52
N ILE A 366 -14.60 -2.49 19.21
CA ILE A 366 -14.00 -1.55 20.16
C ILE A 366 -14.59 -0.15 20.01
N GLY A 367 -14.54 0.41 18.79
CA GLY A 367 -14.75 1.83 18.52
C GLY A 367 -16.14 2.33 18.94
N GLY A 368 -17.19 1.60 18.57
CA GLY A 368 -18.55 1.93 19.01
C GLY A 368 -18.77 1.78 20.53
N THR A 369 -17.99 0.92 21.19
CA THR A 369 -18.08 0.72 22.65
C THR A 369 -17.47 1.90 23.40
N ILE A 370 -16.31 2.38 22.97
CA ILE A 370 -15.59 3.49 23.63
C ILE A 370 -16.01 4.87 23.09
N GLY A 371 -16.73 4.94 21.97
CA GLY A 371 -17.23 6.19 21.39
C GLY A 371 -16.33 6.83 20.32
N ILE A 372 -15.28 6.15 19.86
CA ILE A 372 -14.44 6.58 18.74
C ILE A 372 -14.49 5.49 17.65
N ASN A 373 -15.31 5.68 16.62
CA ASN A 373 -15.68 4.58 15.71
C ASN A 373 -14.54 4.08 14.79
N GLU A 374 -13.53 4.90 14.52
CA GLU A 374 -12.47 4.59 13.54
C GLU A 374 -11.09 4.57 14.18
N LEU A 375 -10.28 3.56 13.85
CA LEU A 375 -8.94 3.38 14.43
C LEU A 375 -8.04 4.60 14.17
N ASN A 376 -8.06 5.13 12.95
CA ASN A 376 -7.28 6.33 12.62
C ASN A 376 -7.73 7.55 13.46
N GLY A 377 -9.04 7.70 13.69
CA GLY A 377 -9.57 8.74 14.57
C GLY A 377 -9.07 8.58 16.00
N PHE A 378 -9.04 7.36 16.51
CA PHE A 378 -8.50 7.03 17.83
C PHE A 378 -7.01 7.30 17.94
N LEU A 379 -6.23 6.90 16.93
CA LEU A 379 -4.79 7.13 16.96
C LEU A 379 -4.46 8.63 16.96
N HIS A 380 -5.17 9.39 16.13
CA HIS A 380 -5.01 10.83 16.01
C HIS A 380 -5.51 11.60 17.24
N TYR A 381 -6.63 11.18 17.83
CA TYR A 381 -7.16 11.75 19.06
C TYR A 381 -6.11 11.65 20.19
N ASN A 382 -5.61 10.44 20.43
CA ASN A 382 -4.64 10.19 21.49
C ASN A 382 -3.26 10.80 21.20
N MET A 383 -2.85 10.89 19.93
CA MET A 383 -1.63 11.63 19.55
C MET A 383 -1.72 13.09 19.99
N LYS A 384 -2.83 13.77 19.68
CA LYS A 384 -3.04 15.16 20.08
C LYS A 384 -3.16 15.35 21.58
N LEU A 385 -3.76 14.38 22.27
CA LEU A 385 -3.97 14.46 23.71
C LEU A 385 -2.67 14.24 24.50
N PHE A 386 -1.80 13.34 24.05
CA PHE A 386 -0.66 12.85 24.84
C PHE A 386 0.71 13.27 24.31
N THR A 387 0.79 13.89 23.14
CA THR A 387 2.06 14.29 22.53
C THR A 387 1.99 15.69 21.96
N ASN A 388 3.15 16.25 21.61
CA ASN A 388 3.25 17.54 20.92
C ASN A 388 3.24 17.40 19.38
N HIS A 389 2.98 16.21 18.84
CA HIS A 389 2.92 16.01 17.40
C HIS A 389 1.63 16.58 16.81
N THR A 390 1.76 17.28 15.69
CA THR A 390 0.63 17.81 14.90
C THR A 390 0.34 16.99 13.65
N ASP A 391 1.34 16.25 13.16
CA ASP A 391 1.27 15.39 11.98
C ASP A 391 1.33 13.90 12.39
N ILE A 392 0.31 13.15 11.98
CA ILE A 392 0.17 11.73 12.35
C ILE A 392 1.24 10.83 11.74
N ASN A 393 1.77 11.18 10.57
CA ASN A 393 2.81 10.39 9.93
C ASN A 393 4.14 10.56 10.66
N ASP A 394 4.47 11.78 11.09
CA ASP A 394 5.66 12.05 11.90
C ASP A 394 5.58 11.34 13.25
N TRP A 395 4.42 11.41 13.92
CA TRP A 395 4.19 10.62 15.14
C TRP A 395 4.33 9.12 14.88
N PHE A 396 3.69 8.59 13.83
CA PHE A 396 3.70 7.16 13.56
C PHE A 396 5.11 6.65 13.29
N LYS A 397 5.89 7.35 12.46
CA LYS A 397 7.31 7.03 12.21
C LYS A 397 8.12 7.07 13.50
N LYS A 398 7.89 8.07 14.34
CA LYS A 398 8.55 8.20 15.65
C LYS A 398 8.19 7.03 16.57
N ALA A 399 6.92 6.64 16.61
CA ALA A 399 6.42 5.56 17.46
C ALA A 399 7.02 4.19 17.10
N ILE A 400 7.41 3.97 15.84
CA ILE A 400 7.98 2.69 15.38
C ILE A 400 9.51 2.70 15.23
N GLU A 401 10.19 3.84 15.45
CA GLU A 401 11.58 4.04 15.02
C GLU A 401 12.60 3.06 15.63
N LYS A 402 12.31 2.54 16.83
CA LYS A 402 13.15 1.57 17.52
C LYS A 402 13.25 0.24 16.76
N ASN A 403 12.15 -0.13 16.10
CA ASN A 403 11.98 -1.43 15.45
C ASN A 403 11.79 -1.31 13.94
N ALA A 404 11.69 -0.10 13.39
CA ALA A 404 11.47 0.09 11.97
C ALA A 404 12.23 1.29 11.40
N TYR A 405 12.90 1.09 10.28
CA TYR A 405 13.50 2.16 9.50
C TYR A 405 12.63 2.53 8.29
N VAL A 406 12.20 3.79 8.21
CA VAL A 406 11.31 4.27 7.14
C VAL A 406 12.05 5.21 6.20
N VAL A 407 12.10 4.88 4.92
CA VAL A 407 12.62 5.74 3.86
C VAL A 407 11.46 6.23 3.02
N GLU A 408 11.10 7.52 3.15
CA GLU A 408 10.07 8.15 2.34
C GLU A 408 10.73 8.91 1.19
N GLN A 409 10.43 8.50 -0.04
CA GLN A 409 11.03 9.08 -1.25
C GLN A 409 9.98 9.94 -1.97
N PRO A 410 10.00 11.27 -1.81
CA PRO A 410 9.17 12.15 -2.62
C PRO A 410 9.58 12.05 -4.09
N SER A 411 8.63 12.29 -4.99
CA SER A 411 8.94 12.45 -6.41
C SER A 411 9.85 13.65 -6.62
N THR A 412 10.81 13.51 -7.52
CA THR A 412 11.63 14.60 -8.05
C THR A 412 11.01 15.27 -9.28
N ASN A 413 9.89 14.74 -9.80
CA ASN A 413 9.16 15.38 -10.88
C ASN A 413 8.33 16.56 -10.33
N PRO A 414 8.54 17.79 -10.81
CA PRO A 414 7.77 18.95 -10.36
C PRO A 414 6.25 18.80 -10.50
N ALA A 415 5.77 18.03 -11.48
CA ALA A 415 4.34 17.77 -11.67
C ALA A 415 3.72 17.01 -10.47
N PHE A 416 4.54 16.28 -9.72
CA PHE A 416 4.15 15.50 -8.54
C PHE A 416 4.61 16.14 -7.22
N ALA A 417 4.98 17.42 -7.25
CA ALA A 417 5.22 18.19 -6.02
C ALA A 417 3.99 18.13 -5.09
N ASN A 418 4.23 17.98 -3.78
CA ASN A 418 3.21 17.93 -2.73
C ASN A 418 2.16 16.79 -2.86
N LYS A 419 2.42 15.77 -3.69
CA LYS A 419 1.55 14.58 -3.75
C LYS A 419 1.86 13.62 -2.60
N LYS A 420 0.92 12.74 -2.25
CA LYS A 420 1.11 11.77 -1.17
C LYS A 420 2.19 10.74 -1.49
N TYR A 421 3.09 10.50 -0.55
CA TYR A 421 4.15 9.49 -0.65
C TYR A 421 4.58 8.94 0.72
N ARG A 422 4.07 9.51 1.81
CA ARG A 422 4.51 9.20 3.18
C ARG A 422 3.87 7.88 3.64
N LEU A 423 4.57 7.17 4.52
CA LEU A 423 4.22 5.79 4.87
C LEU A 423 2.80 5.68 5.42
N TYR A 424 2.47 6.49 6.42
CA TYR A 424 1.16 6.45 7.09
C TYR A 424 0.04 6.80 6.11
N GLU A 425 0.24 7.78 5.24
CA GLU A 425 -0.71 8.12 4.19
C GLU A 425 -0.96 6.93 3.25
N GLY A 426 0.11 6.22 2.89
CA GLY A 426 0.06 5.07 2.00
C GLY A 426 -0.56 3.81 2.61
N ILE A 427 -0.46 3.61 3.93
CA ILE A 427 -1.06 2.44 4.61
C ILE A 427 -2.44 2.72 5.22
N ASN A 428 -2.82 3.97 5.45
CA ASN A 428 -4.10 4.36 6.05
C ASN A 428 -5.26 4.27 5.04
N ASN A 429 -5.59 3.05 4.62
CA ASN A 429 -6.67 2.73 3.70
C ASN A 429 -7.25 1.33 4.03
N GLY A 430 -8.35 0.94 3.36
CA GLY A 430 -9.02 -0.33 3.63
C GLY A 430 -8.25 -1.60 3.29
N GLN A 431 -7.13 -1.53 2.55
CA GLN A 431 -6.31 -2.71 2.18
C GLN A 431 -5.09 -2.89 3.08
N HIS A 432 -4.44 -1.77 3.40
CA HIS A 432 -3.17 -1.74 4.14
C HIS A 432 -3.33 -1.36 5.60
N GLY A 433 -4.49 -0.86 6.02
CA GLY A 433 -4.73 -0.39 7.39
C GLY A 433 -4.46 -1.46 8.46
N ARG A 434 -4.62 -2.74 8.11
CA ARG A 434 -4.24 -3.89 8.95
C ARG A 434 -2.78 -3.92 9.41
N MET A 435 -1.90 -3.16 8.75
CA MET A 435 -0.47 -3.08 9.07
C MET A 435 -0.18 -2.13 10.23
N ILE A 436 -1.08 -1.19 10.53
CA ILE A 436 -0.84 -0.10 11.49
C ILE A 436 -0.58 -0.63 12.91
N LEU A 437 -1.49 -1.43 13.46
CA LEU A 437 -1.33 -1.96 14.82
C LEU A 437 -0.13 -2.93 14.95
N PRO A 438 0.09 -3.89 14.03
CA PRO A 438 1.32 -4.70 14.06
C PRO A 438 2.61 -3.87 14.08
N LEU A 439 2.72 -2.82 13.26
CA LEU A 439 3.92 -1.96 13.21
C LEU A 439 4.14 -1.18 14.51
N LEU A 440 3.07 -0.70 15.15
CA LEU A 440 3.14 -0.01 16.45
C LEU A 440 3.58 -0.93 17.60
N ASN A 441 3.46 -2.25 17.46
CA ASN A 441 3.69 -3.22 18.53
C ASN A 441 4.80 -4.23 18.20
N LEU A 442 5.77 -3.85 17.36
CA LEU A 442 6.99 -4.64 17.16
C LEU A 442 7.80 -4.68 18.46
N LYS A 443 8.41 -5.83 18.76
CA LYS A 443 9.25 -6.04 19.95
C LYS A 443 10.65 -6.43 19.55
N ASN A 444 10.78 -7.55 18.84
CA ASN A 444 12.07 -8.13 18.46
C ASN A 444 12.36 -8.01 16.97
N ALA A 445 11.34 -7.85 16.12
CA ALA A 445 11.53 -7.67 14.70
C ALA A 445 12.07 -6.26 14.39
N HIS A 446 12.98 -6.19 13.42
CA HIS A 446 13.54 -4.95 12.89
C HIS A 446 13.21 -4.86 11.40
N LEU A 447 12.20 -4.06 11.07
CA LEU A 447 11.72 -3.91 9.70
C LEU A 447 12.35 -2.68 9.03
N PHE A 448 12.28 -2.65 7.71
CA PHE A 448 12.43 -1.39 6.98
C PHE A 448 11.40 -1.30 5.86
N MET A 449 10.96 -0.06 5.60
CA MET A 449 10.02 0.22 4.52
C MET A 449 10.52 1.36 3.64
N ILE A 450 10.29 1.21 2.33
CA ILE A 450 10.53 2.25 1.33
C ILE A 450 9.17 2.70 0.80
N SER A 451 8.76 3.92 1.12
CA SER A 451 7.49 4.50 0.71
C SER A 451 7.68 5.51 -0.41
N THR A 452 6.88 5.36 -1.47
CA THR A 452 6.85 6.28 -2.63
C THR A 452 5.40 6.70 -2.92
N TYR A 453 5.18 7.46 -3.99
CA TYR A 453 3.82 7.79 -4.45
C TYR A 453 3.10 6.63 -5.17
N ASN A 454 3.81 5.55 -5.52
CA ASN A 454 3.26 4.41 -6.27
C ASN A 454 3.31 3.08 -5.50
N THR A 455 4.36 2.87 -4.70
CA THR A 455 4.69 1.59 -4.05
C THR A 455 5.05 1.78 -2.58
N ILE A 456 4.90 0.70 -1.79
CA ILE A 456 5.53 0.58 -0.46
C ILE A 456 6.25 -0.76 -0.41
N SER A 457 7.58 -0.73 -0.29
CA SER A 457 8.39 -1.95 -0.18
C SER A 457 8.64 -2.31 1.27
N PHE A 458 8.49 -3.59 1.64
CA PHE A 458 8.61 -4.11 3.01
C PHE A 458 9.66 -5.22 3.07
N SER A 459 10.57 -5.13 4.04
CA SER A 459 11.55 -6.17 4.33
C SER A 459 12.02 -6.07 5.78
N SER A 460 12.95 -6.94 6.18
CA SER A 460 13.50 -7.00 7.52
C SER A 460 15.03 -7.06 7.53
N PHE A 461 15.63 -6.52 8.57
CA PHE A 461 17.08 -6.53 8.76
C PHE A 461 17.60 -7.95 9.05
N GLU A 462 16.81 -8.78 9.74
CA GLU A 462 17.15 -10.16 10.09
C GLU A 462 17.40 -11.02 8.85
N LYS A 463 16.65 -10.78 7.77
CA LYS A 463 16.83 -11.44 6.47
C LYS A 463 18.25 -11.26 5.94
N TYR A 464 18.78 -10.04 6.07
CA TYR A 464 20.12 -9.67 5.61
C TYR A 464 21.22 -9.96 6.65
N GLY A 465 20.91 -10.69 7.72
CA GLY A 465 21.84 -10.98 8.81
C GLY A 465 22.30 -9.73 9.56
N LYS A 466 21.44 -8.70 9.64
CA LYS A 466 21.70 -7.44 10.35
C LYS A 466 21.03 -7.47 11.72
N ASP A 467 21.53 -8.36 12.56
CA ASP A 467 21.02 -8.70 13.89
C ASP A 467 21.40 -7.69 15.00
N THR A 468 22.41 -6.84 14.78
CA THR A 468 22.83 -5.79 15.72
C THR A 468 22.53 -4.38 15.22
N ASP A 469 22.37 -3.41 16.14
CA ASP A 469 22.14 -2.00 15.79
C ASP A 469 23.21 -1.43 14.85
N GLU A 470 24.49 -1.75 15.09
CA GLU A 470 25.60 -1.30 14.25
C GLU A 470 25.49 -1.85 12.82
N LYS A 471 25.17 -3.15 12.66
CA LYS A 471 24.99 -3.77 11.34
C LYS A 471 23.78 -3.17 10.62
N ARG A 472 22.70 -2.89 11.35
CA ARG A 472 21.50 -2.23 10.80
C ARG A 472 21.82 -0.82 10.33
N GLU A 473 22.50 -0.03 11.14
CA GLU A 473 22.89 1.35 10.82
C GLU A 473 23.74 1.39 9.55
N LYS A 474 24.78 0.55 9.46
CA LYS A 474 25.62 0.45 8.26
C LYS A 474 24.83 0.03 7.02
N PHE A 475 23.80 -0.79 7.16
CA PHE A 475 22.98 -1.26 6.04
C PHE A 475 21.97 -0.22 5.54
N LYS A 476 21.65 0.82 6.33
CA LYS A 476 20.72 1.89 5.91
C LYS A 476 21.19 2.62 4.66
N SER A 477 22.51 2.73 4.41
CA SER A 477 23.04 3.34 3.19
C SER A 477 22.65 2.56 1.93
N GLU A 478 22.70 1.22 1.98
CA GLU A 478 22.24 0.37 0.88
C GLU A 478 20.73 0.48 0.69
N ILE A 479 19.95 0.51 1.78
CA ILE A 479 18.50 0.72 1.71
C ILE A 479 18.18 2.07 1.04
N ASN A 480 18.85 3.15 1.45
CA ASN A 480 18.66 4.49 0.88
C ASN A 480 19.04 4.54 -0.60
N LYS A 481 20.12 3.87 -0.99
CA LYS A 481 20.52 3.74 -2.39
C LYS A 481 19.43 3.05 -3.21
N ARG A 482 18.90 1.91 -2.77
CA ARG A 482 17.84 1.19 -3.51
C ARG A 482 16.51 1.94 -3.47
N ALA A 483 16.21 2.64 -2.38
CA ALA A 483 15.06 3.54 -2.32
C ALA A 483 15.14 4.65 -3.36
N LYS A 484 16.32 5.25 -3.53
CA LYS A 484 16.57 6.26 -4.56
C LYS A 484 16.42 5.68 -5.97
N GLU A 485 16.96 4.48 -6.21
CA GLU A 485 16.80 3.79 -7.50
C GLU A 485 15.34 3.46 -7.81
N GLN A 486 14.54 3.05 -6.82
CA GLN A 486 13.11 2.79 -6.98
C GLN A 486 12.34 4.05 -7.37
N VAL A 487 12.54 5.19 -6.68
CA VAL A 487 11.86 6.44 -7.05
C VAL A 487 12.37 7.01 -8.37
N ASN A 488 13.65 6.82 -8.71
CA ASN A 488 14.19 7.21 -10.01
C ASN A 488 13.45 6.52 -11.17
N TYR A 489 13.19 5.22 -11.04
CA TYR A 489 12.39 4.46 -12.02
C TYR A 489 10.97 5.00 -12.14
N LEU A 490 10.29 5.20 -11.01
CA LEU A 490 8.93 5.73 -11.01
C LEU A 490 8.90 7.14 -11.65
N ASP A 491 9.87 7.98 -11.29
CA ASP A 491 9.96 9.34 -11.81
C ASP A 491 10.29 9.39 -13.30
N PHE A 492 11.11 8.46 -13.81
CA PHE A 492 11.30 8.29 -15.25
C PHE A 492 9.95 8.10 -15.95
N TRP A 493 9.11 7.21 -15.44
CA TRP A 493 7.76 7.00 -15.96
C TRP A 493 6.83 8.20 -15.77
N SER A 494 6.95 8.94 -14.67
CA SER A 494 6.16 10.17 -14.47
C SER A 494 6.47 11.26 -15.49
N ARG A 495 7.71 11.28 -16.02
CA ARG A 495 8.14 12.21 -17.08
C ARG A 495 7.75 11.71 -18.48
N LEU A 496 7.75 10.40 -18.67
CA LEU A 496 7.48 9.75 -19.95
C LEU A 496 5.98 9.58 -20.24
N ALA A 497 5.19 9.12 -19.27
CA ALA A 497 3.79 8.77 -19.44
C ALA A 497 2.95 9.91 -20.02
N THR A 498 1.95 9.56 -20.84
CA THR A 498 1.04 10.55 -21.46
C THR A 498 0.17 11.22 -20.41
N ASP A 499 -0.19 12.47 -20.69
CA ASP A 499 -0.81 13.37 -19.71
C ASP A 499 -2.15 12.84 -19.18
N ASN A 500 -2.91 12.13 -20.02
CA ASN A 500 -4.20 11.51 -19.69
C ASN A 500 -4.11 10.33 -18.71
N VAL A 501 -2.93 9.75 -18.50
CA VAL A 501 -2.73 8.61 -17.58
C VAL A 501 -1.67 8.81 -16.52
N ARG A 502 -0.84 9.86 -16.64
CA ARG A 502 0.25 10.17 -15.71
C ARG A 502 -0.19 10.16 -14.24
N ASP A 503 -1.31 10.80 -13.91
CA ASP A 503 -1.80 10.88 -12.53
C ASP A 503 -2.25 9.52 -11.96
N LYS A 504 -2.49 8.51 -12.80
CA LYS A 504 -2.76 7.14 -12.32
C LYS A 504 -1.55 6.55 -11.59
N LEU A 505 -0.34 7.01 -11.87
CA LEU A 505 0.88 6.60 -11.16
C LEU A 505 0.88 7.00 -9.68
N LEU A 506 0.13 8.04 -9.29
CA LEU A 506 -0.01 8.54 -7.91
C LEU A 506 -0.93 7.63 -7.05
N LYS A 507 -0.60 6.34 -6.96
CA LYS A 507 -1.42 5.34 -6.25
C LYS A 507 -1.64 5.69 -4.78
N SER A 508 -0.64 6.26 -4.08
CA SER A 508 -0.78 6.72 -2.68
C SER A 508 -1.84 7.82 -2.50
N GLN A 509 -2.23 8.50 -3.58
CA GLN A 509 -3.27 9.53 -3.56
C GLN A 509 -4.59 9.06 -4.16
N ASN A 510 -4.53 8.34 -5.28
CA ASN A 510 -5.71 8.07 -6.12
C ASN A 510 -6.26 6.64 -5.95
N VAL A 511 -5.48 5.71 -5.42
CA VAL A 511 -5.88 4.30 -5.22
C VAL A 511 -5.27 3.79 -3.91
N VAL A 512 -4.44 2.75 -3.98
CA VAL A 512 -3.70 2.14 -2.89
C VAL A 512 -2.30 1.86 -3.45
N PRO A 513 -1.21 2.26 -2.78
CA PRO A 513 0.13 1.99 -3.28
C PRO A 513 0.40 0.49 -3.32
N THR A 514 1.09 0.04 -4.37
CA THR A 514 1.40 -1.38 -4.57
C THR A 514 2.37 -1.85 -3.48
N PRO A 515 2.02 -2.80 -2.61
CA PRO A 515 2.98 -3.36 -1.67
C PRO A 515 3.97 -4.26 -2.40
N VAL A 516 5.25 -4.10 -2.07
CA VAL A 516 6.35 -4.93 -2.57
C VAL A 516 6.93 -5.71 -1.40
N TRP A 517 6.72 -7.02 -1.40
CA TRP A 517 7.11 -7.93 -0.32
C TRP A 517 8.45 -8.58 -0.63
N ASP A 518 9.45 -8.34 0.22
CA ASP A 518 10.72 -9.06 0.13
C ASP A 518 10.60 -10.51 0.63
N ASN A 519 11.56 -11.36 0.27
CA ASN A 519 11.56 -12.76 0.64
C ASN A 519 11.90 -12.99 2.14
N HIS A 520 11.65 -14.21 2.64
CA HIS A 520 11.89 -14.58 4.04
C HIS A 520 13.13 -15.46 4.24
N ASN A 521 14.06 -15.46 3.27
CA ASN A 521 15.29 -16.24 3.35
C ASN A 521 16.29 -15.57 4.29
N SER A 522 16.28 -15.99 5.55
CA SER A 522 17.23 -15.50 6.55
C SER A 522 18.55 -16.29 6.49
N PRO A 523 19.62 -15.85 7.18
CA PRO A 523 20.85 -16.64 7.31
C PRO A 523 20.64 -18.00 7.99
N ASN A 524 19.55 -18.15 8.76
CA ASN A 524 19.15 -19.41 9.40
C ASN A 524 18.24 -20.27 8.51
N GLY A 525 18.02 -19.87 7.26
CA GLY A 525 17.12 -20.52 6.31
C GLY A 525 15.73 -19.88 6.26
N TRP A 526 14.84 -20.53 5.51
CA TRP A 526 13.48 -20.07 5.29
C TRP A 526 12.57 -20.47 6.44
N ALA A 527 11.98 -19.48 7.11
CA ALA A 527 11.05 -19.73 8.21
C ALA A 527 9.69 -20.26 7.73
N SER A 528 9.08 -21.12 8.55
CA SER A 528 7.70 -21.57 8.32
C SER A 528 6.71 -20.41 8.39
N ARG A 529 5.46 -20.64 7.97
CA ARG A 529 4.40 -19.61 8.03
C ARG A 529 4.13 -19.05 9.43
N HIS A 530 4.48 -19.82 10.45
CA HIS A 530 4.34 -19.45 11.86
C HIS A 530 5.64 -18.93 12.47
N GLY A 531 6.68 -18.69 11.66
CA GLY A 531 7.96 -18.13 12.09
C GLY A 531 8.97 -19.13 12.60
N HIS A 532 8.62 -20.41 12.75
CA HIS A 532 9.54 -21.43 13.27
C HIS A 532 10.61 -21.83 12.25
N ILE A 533 11.82 -22.05 12.73
CA ILE A 533 12.96 -22.62 12.00
C ILE A 533 13.50 -23.79 12.83
N ASP A 534 13.66 -24.95 12.21
CA ASP A 534 14.02 -26.18 12.93
C ASP A 534 15.42 -26.08 13.57
N GLY A 535 15.52 -26.36 14.87
CA GLY A 535 16.76 -26.23 15.64
C GLY A 535 17.33 -24.81 15.77
N LYS A 536 16.55 -23.75 15.45
CA LYS A 536 16.98 -22.35 15.48
C LYS A 536 15.94 -21.46 16.19
N PRO A 537 16.31 -20.23 16.61
CA PRO A 537 15.36 -19.27 17.13
C PRO A 537 14.26 -18.92 16.13
N ASP A 538 13.07 -18.61 16.64
CA ASP A 538 11.94 -18.16 15.82
C ASP A 538 12.27 -16.86 15.07
N TYR A 539 11.79 -16.78 13.83
CA TYR A 539 11.96 -15.64 12.95
C TYR A 539 10.94 -14.55 13.28
N ALA A 540 11.36 -13.62 14.15
CA ALA A 540 10.52 -12.54 14.67
C ALA A 540 9.75 -11.75 13.61
N PRO A 541 10.28 -11.41 12.41
CA PRO A 541 9.51 -10.68 11.40
C PRO A 541 8.21 -11.37 10.96
N ILE A 542 8.17 -12.71 10.92
CA ILE A 542 6.93 -13.45 10.62
C ILE A 542 6.02 -13.45 11.85
N ARG A 543 6.55 -13.72 13.04
CA ARG A 543 5.80 -13.77 14.31
C ARG A 543 5.10 -12.46 14.61
N GLU A 544 5.77 -11.33 14.36
CA GLU A 544 5.34 -9.99 14.79
C GLU A 544 4.64 -9.18 13.70
N PHE A 545 4.90 -9.45 12.41
CA PHE A 545 4.36 -8.65 11.32
C PHE A 545 3.77 -9.50 10.16
N PHE A 546 4.62 -10.10 9.33
CA PHE A 546 4.18 -10.68 8.04
C PHE A 546 3.14 -11.80 8.21
N GLY A 547 3.30 -12.65 9.23
CA GLY A 547 2.33 -13.68 9.56
C GLY A 547 1.00 -13.10 10.04
N ARG A 548 1.06 -12.11 10.95
CA ARG A 548 -0.12 -11.47 11.55
C ARG A 548 -1.04 -10.79 10.53
N ILE A 549 -0.46 -10.16 9.50
CA ILE A 549 -1.22 -9.49 8.44
C ILE A 549 -1.59 -10.43 7.27
N ASN A 550 -1.28 -11.73 7.40
CA ASN A 550 -1.49 -12.75 6.38
C ASN A 550 -0.78 -12.41 5.05
N LYS A 551 0.48 -11.99 5.14
CA LYS A 551 1.37 -11.67 4.01
C LYS A 551 2.66 -12.50 4.00
N TYR A 552 2.70 -13.59 4.74
CA TYR A 552 3.72 -14.63 4.54
C TYR A 552 3.58 -15.26 3.16
N HIS A 553 4.71 -15.44 2.48
CA HIS A 553 4.81 -16.31 1.30
C HIS A 553 5.95 -17.31 1.50
N GLY A 554 5.77 -18.52 0.95
CA GLY A 554 6.76 -19.59 1.02
C GLY A 554 7.79 -19.51 -0.12
N TYR A 555 8.90 -20.23 0.06
CA TYR A 555 9.88 -20.44 -1.00
C TYR A 555 9.23 -21.17 -2.18
N LYS A 556 9.46 -20.69 -3.40
CA LYS A 556 9.02 -21.34 -4.64
C LYS A 556 10.24 -21.50 -5.55
N TYR A 557 10.64 -22.75 -5.76
CA TYR A 557 11.76 -23.05 -6.65
C TYR A 557 11.47 -22.58 -8.08
N GLY A 558 12.44 -21.91 -8.70
CA GLY A 558 12.34 -21.41 -10.08
C GLY A 558 11.63 -20.07 -10.23
N TYR A 559 11.21 -19.42 -9.14
CA TYR A 559 10.58 -18.09 -9.16
C TYR A 559 11.53 -17.07 -8.51
N GLY A 560 12.01 -16.09 -9.29
CA GLY A 560 12.86 -14.99 -8.81
C GLY A 560 12.06 -13.97 -8.00
N ALA A 561 11.26 -13.20 -8.71
CA ALA A 561 10.17 -12.35 -8.20
C ALA A 561 8.94 -12.57 -9.10
N TYR A 562 7.78 -12.08 -8.66
CA TYR A 562 6.56 -12.06 -9.49
C TYR A 562 5.59 -10.97 -9.05
N ALA A 563 4.85 -10.43 -10.00
CA ALA A 563 3.71 -9.56 -9.77
C ALA A 563 2.42 -10.39 -9.60
N TYR A 564 1.74 -10.23 -8.46
CA TYR A 564 0.38 -10.73 -8.27
C TYR A 564 -0.59 -9.66 -8.76
N ILE A 565 -1.21 -9.91 -9.92
CA ILE A 565 -1.97 -8.91 -10.66
C ILE A 565 -3.27 -9.48 -11.24
N PHE A 566 -4.26 -8.60 -11.43
CA PHE A 566 -5.56 -8.94 -12.02
C PHE A 566 -5.75 -8.27 -13.38
N ALA A 567 -6.60 -8.81 -14.26
CA ALA A 567 -6.79 -8.28 -15.61
C ALA A 567 -6.95 -6.74 -15.65
N ALA A 568 -7.81 -6.18 -14.79
CA ALA A 568 -7.85 -4.75 -14.50
C ALA A 568 -7.10 -4.43 -13.20
N PRO A 569 -6.42 -3.27 -13.09
CA PRO A 569 -5.72 -2.89 -11.86
C PRO A 569 -6.62 -2.94 -10.62
N GLN A 570 -6.16 -3.58 -9.55
CA GLN A 570 -6.91 -3.75 -8.31
C GLN A 570 -6.11 -3.24 -7.10
N PRO A 571 -6.77 -2.82 -6.02
CA PRO A 571 -6.10 -2.50 -4.75
C PRO A 571 -5.29 -3.66 -4.13
N MET A 572 -5.54 -4.89 -4.58
CA MET A 572 -4.82 -6.09 -4.14
C MET A 572 -3.59 -6.43 -4.99
N ASP A 573 -3.30 -5.69 -6.07
CA ASP A 573 -2.08 -5.88 -6.84
C ASP A 573 -0.86 -5.78 -5.92
N ALA A 574 0.11 -6.67 -6.08
CA ALA A 574 1.29 -6.73 -5.22
C ALA A 574 2.50 -7.28 -5.98
N VAL A 575 3.70 -7.03 -5.46
CA VAL A 575 4.95 -7.66 -5.95
C VAL A 575 5.53 -8.53 -4.85
N TYR A 576 5.99 -9.72 -5.21
CA TYR A 576 6.61 -10.68 -4.29
C TYR A 576 7.98 -11.08 -4.79
N PHE A 577 9.01 -10.79 -4.00
CA PHE A 577 10.35 -11.33 -4.16
C PHE A 577 10.41 -12.70 -3.47
N VAL A 578 11.02 -13.70 -4.13
CA VAL A 578 11.08 -15.07 -3.63
C VAL A 578 12.53 -15.55 -3.53
N MET A 579 13.22 -15.76 -4.65
CA MET A 579 14.65 -16.10 -4.67
C MET A 579 15.54 -14.86 -4.79
N THR A 580 15.01 -13.79 -5.37
CA THR A 580 15.73 -12.52 -5.53
C THR A 580 15.64 -11.69 -4.26
N ASP A 581 16.73 -11.00 -3.91
CA ASP A 581 16.74 -10.05 -2.80
C ASP A 581 16.37 -8.65 -3.26
N LEU A 582 15.40 -8.02 -2.60
CA LEU A 582 14.97 -6.65 -2.89
C LEU A 582 16.11 -5.64 -2.79
N ILE A 583 16.87 -5.67 -1.68
CA ILE A 583 18.05 -4.83 -1.46
C ILE A 583 19.30 -5.50 -2.04
N SER A 584 19.43 -5.42 -3.36
CA SER A 584 20.62 -5.83 -4.12
C SER A 584 20.69 -5.06 -5.45
N ASP A 585 21.80 -5.15 -6.19
CA ASP A 585 21.89 -4.52 -7.51
C ASP A 585 20.84 -5.10 -8.47
N PHE A 586 20.78 -6.43 -8.61
CA PHE A 586 19.75 -7.07 -9.41
C PHE A 586 18.32 -6.88 -8.83
N GLY A 587 18.18 -6.72 -7.52
CA GLY A 587 16.90 -6.46 -6.85
C GLY A 587 16.17 -5.22 -7.37
N THR A 588 16.91 -4.14 -7.66
CA THR A 588 16.37 -2.95 -8.33
C THR A 588 15.87 -3.28 -9.74
N SER A 589 16.62 -4.07 -10.51
CA SER A 589 16.22 -4.49 -11.87
C SER A 589 14.94 -5.32 -11.82
N ALA A 590 14.88 -6.33 -10.94
CA ALA A 590 13.69 -7.14 -10.70
C ALA A 590 12.49 -6.28 -10.23
N PHE A 591 12.71 -5.29 -9.37
CA PHE A 591 11.67 -4.33 -8.99
C PHE A 591 11.09 -3.62 -10.22
N THR A 592 11.94 -3.15 -11.15
CA THR A 592 11.45 -2.49 -12.38
C THR A 592 10.70 -3.45 -13.31
N HIS A 593 11.10 -4.72 -13.35
CA HIS A 593 10.40 -5.77 -14.09
C HIS A 593 8.98 -5.97 -13.54
N GLU A 594 8.86 -6.31 -12.25
CA GLU A 594 7.55 -6.63 -11.65
C GLU A 594 6.64 -5.40 -11.59
N THR A 595 7.21 -4.23 -11.37
CA THR A 595 6.44 -2.97 -11.35
C THR A 595 5.97 -2.58 -12.76
N THR A 596 6.64 -3.06 -13.82
CA THR A 596 6.14 -2.92 -15.19
C THR A 596 4.83 -3.67 -15.34
N HIS A 597 4.77 -4.95 -14.97
CA HIS A 597 3.52 -5.74 -15.01
C HIS A 597 2.38 -5.12 -14.21
N VAL A 598 2.70 -4.36 -13.16
CA VAL A 598 1.70 -3.65 -12.34
C VAL A 598 1.19 -2.40 -13.05
N ASN A 599 2.09 -1.55 -13.57
CA ASN A 599 1.77 -0.19 -14.02
C ASN A 599 1.51 -0.07 -15.53
N ASP A 600 1.90 -1.04 -16.34
CA ASP A 600 1.78 -1.00 -17.79
C ASP A 600 0.32 -0.92 -18.28
N ARG A 601 -0.57 -1.70 -17.66
CA ARG A 601 -2.03 -1.73 -17.86
C ARG A 601 -2.72 -0.45 -17.42
N MET A 602 -2.02 0.40 -16.67
CA MET A 602 -2.54 1.63 -16.11
C MET A 602 -2.04 2.86 -16.86
N ALA A 603 -0.75 2.92 -17.18
CA ALA A 603 -0.08 4.13 -17.64
C ALA A 603 0.89 3.94 -18.82
N TYR A 604 1.66 2.85 -18.92
CA TYR A 604 2.81 2.81 -19.85
C TYR A 604 2.43 2.70 -21.32
N TYR A 605 1.16 2.43 -21.64
CA TYR A 605 0.65 2.41 -23.01
C TYR A 605 -0.39 3.51 -23.28
N GLY A 606 -0.34 4.62 -22.53
CA GLY A 606 -1.20 5.78 -22.73
C GLY A 606 -2.69 5.53 -22.47
N GLY A 607 -3.02 4.45 -21.76
CA GLY A 607 -4.39 4.02 -21.47
C GLY A 607 -4.92 2.93 -22.41
N HIS A 608 -4.10 2.43 -23.31
CA HIS A 608 -4.41 1.27 -24.15
C HIS A 608 -3.92 -0.04 -23.51
N TRP A 609 -4.48 -1.17 -23.96
CA TRP A 609 -4.03 -2.50 -23.56
C TRP A 609 -2.82 -2.96 -24.39
N HIS A 610 -2.12 -3.98 -23.93
CA HIS A 610 -1.05 -4.66 -24.67
C HIS A 610 -1.49 -5.02 -26.09
N ARG A 611 -0.54 -4.99 -27.04
CA ARG A 611 -0.79 -5.42 -28.41
C ARG A 611 -1.32 -6.85 -28.45
N GLU A 612 -2.43 -7.07 -29.14
CA GLU A 612 -2.98 -8.40 -29.36
C GLU A 612 -1.94 -9.36 -29.95
N GLY A 613 -1.89 -10.59 -29.42
CA GLY A 613 -0.90 -11.59 -29.82
C GLY A 613 0.41 -11.52 -29.02
N THR A 614 0.56 -10.59 -28.09
CA THR A 614 1.64 -10.53 -27.10
C THR A 614 1.08 -10.72 -25.69
N ASP A 615 1.94 -11.09 -24.73
CA ASP A 615 1.60 -11.21 -23.31
C ASP A 615 2.64 -10.48 -22.44
N LEU A 616 2.37 -10.37 -21.14
CA LEU A 616 3.07 -9.51 -20.17
C LEU A 616 4.60 -9.57 -20.27
N GLU A 617 5.18 -10.77 -20.37
CA GLU A 617 6.65 -10.96 -20.38
C GLU A 617 7.36 -10.41 -21.62
N ALA A 618 6.64 -10.20 -22.73
CA ALA A 618 7.22 -9.55 -23.90
C ALA A 618 7.59 -8.07 -23.63
N PHE A 619 7.02 -7.46 -22.59
CA PHE A 619 7.16 -6.03 -22.31
C PHE A 619 8.15 -5.70 -21.19
N ALA A 620 8.43 -6.63 -20.28
CA ALA A 620 9.31 -6.39 -19.15
C ALA A 620 10.78 -6.69 -19.50
N GLN A 621 11.23 -7.94 -19.36
CA GLN A 621 12.63 -8.31 -19.61
C GLN A 621 13.02 -8.03 -21.07
N GLY A 622 14.19 -7.41 -21.28
CA GLY A 622 14.67 -7.03 -22.63
C GLY A 622 13.87 -5.90 -23.28
N MET A 623 13.01 -5.20 -22.53
CA MET A 623 12.32 -4.00 -22.97
C MET A 623 12.17 -2.96 -21.85
N LEU A 624 11.16 -3.04 -20.98
CA LEU A 624 10.88 -2.04 -19.93
C LEU A 624 11.44 -2.39 -18.54
N GLN A 625 12.27 -3.43 -18.45
CA GLN A 625 13.11 -3.70 -17.29
C GLN A 625 14.42 -2.92 -17.40
N THR A 626 14.85 -2.29 -16.30
CA THR A 626 16.15 -1.62 -16.22
C THR A 626 17.28 -2.65 -16.13
N PRO A 627 18.26 -2.69 -17.05
CA PRO A 627 19.33 -3.68 -16.98
C PRO A 627 20.35 -3.43 -15.85
N SER A 628 20.60 -4.46 -15.05
CA SER A 628 21.58 -4.49 -13.95
C SER A 628 22.93 -5.06 -14.42
N VAL A 629 24.03 -4.57 -13.84
CA VAL A 629 25.39 -5.08 -14.11
C VAL A 629 25.62 -6.45 -13.49
N SER A 630 24.87 -6.81 -12.46
CA SER A 630 24.92 -8.11 -11.78
C SER A 630 23.80 -9.05 -12.22
N ASN A 631 23.11 -8.78 -13.32
CA ASN A 631 21.98 -9.59 -13.76
C ASN A 631 22.46 -10.99 -14.20
N PRO A 632 21.91 -12.09 -13.64
CA PRO A 632 22.29 -13.45 -14.03
C PRO A 632 21.86 -13.84 -15.45
N ASN A 633 20.90 -13.14 -16.06
CA ASN A 633 20.29 -13.44 -17.35
C ASN A 633 20.92 -12.71 -18.55
N GLY A 634 22.05 -12.01 -18.35
CA GLY A 634 22.81 -11.38 -19.44
C GLY A 634 22.14 -10.19 -20.12
N GLU A 635 21.32 -9.41 -19.40
CA GLU A 635 20.64 -8.22 -19.93
C GLU A 635 21.56 -7.00 -20.13
N TYR A 636 22.71 -6.94 -19.45
CA TYR A 636 23.60 -5.79 -19.55
C TYR A 636 24.32 -5.78 -20.91
N GLY A 637 23.98 -4.82 -21.78
CA GLY A 637 24.42 -4.80 -23.18
C GLY A 637 23.40 -5.38 -24.18
N ALA A 638 22.21 -5.75 -23.71
CA ALA A 638 21.05 -6.03 -24.56
C ALA A 638 20.21 -4.76 -24.78
N LEU A 639 19.24 -4.80 -25.69
CA LEU A 639 18.26 -3.73 -25.84
C LEU A 639 17.55 -3.50 -24.49
N GLY A 640 17.46 -2.24 -24.09
CA GLY A 640 16.99 -1.84 -22.78
C GLY A 640 17.24 -0.35 -22.55
N LEU A 641 16.80 0.13 -21.40
CA LEU A 641 17.02 1.52 -20.98
C LEU A 641 17.32 1.58 -19.49
N ASN A 642 18.18 2.52 -19.08
CA ASN A 642 18.44 2.75 -17.68
C ASN A 642 17.42 3.74 -17.11
N MET A 643 16.48 3.25 -16.31
CA MET A 643 15.46 4.08 -15.66
C MET A 643 15.72 4.32 -14.16
N ALA A 644 16.65 3.57 -13.55
CA ALA A 644 16.80 3.54 -12.09
C ALA A 644 18.18 3.97 -11.59
N TYR A 645 19.25 3.45 -12.21
CA TYR A 645 20.60 3.53 -11.67
C TYR A 645 21.29 4.85 -11.99
N GLU A 646 22.04 5.38 -11.02
CA GLU A 646 22.96 6.50 -11.23
C GLU A 646 24.38 5.95 -11.31
N ARG A 647 25.01 6.09 -12.48
CA ARG A 647 26.34 5.57 -12.81
C ARG A 647 27.20 6.68 -13.40
N GLN A 648 28.52 6.50 -13.32
CA GLN A 648 29.46 7.43 -13.91
C GLN A 648 29.44 7.33 -15.44
N ASN A 649 29.57 8.47 -16.12
CA ASN A 649 29.75 8.52 -17.58
C ASN A 649 31.24 8.32 -17.94
N ASP A 650 31.73 7.11 -17.73
CA ASP A 650 33.15 6.74 -17.81
C ASP A 650 33.54 6.03 -19.12
N GLY A 651 32.59 5.85 -20.04
CA GLY A 651 32.80 5.08 -21.27
C GLY A 651 32.63 3.57 -21.11
N ASN A 652 32.14 3.08 -19.97
CA ASN A 652 31.82 1.66 -19.77
C ASN A 652 30.32 1.35 -19.77
N GLN A 653 29.47 2.37 -19.95
CA GLN A 653 28.01 2.24 -19.88
C GLN A 653 27.40 1.77 -21.21
N TRP A 654 26.26 1.08 -21.15
CA TRP A 654 25.47 0.71 -22.34
C TRP A 654 24.24 1.60 -22.58
N TYR A 655 23.79 2.30 -21.53
CA TYR A 655 22.57 3.12 -21.52
C TYR A 655 22.89 4.49 -20.92
N ASN A 656 21.92 5.41 -20.89
CA ASN A 656 22.06 6.70 -20.20
C ASN A 656 22.62 6.47 -18.76
N PRO A 657 23.74 7.10 -18.37
CA PRO A 657 24.36 6.84 -17.06
C PRO A 657 23.49 7.29 -15.88
N ASN A 658 22.63 8.30 -16.08
CA ASN A 658 21.73 8.80 -15.06
C ASN A 658 20.35 9.15 -15.66
N PRO A 659 19.25 8.46 -15.28
CA PRO A 659 17.90 8.72 -15.78
C PRO A 659 17.34 10.09 -15.38
N ASN A 660 17.86 10.67 -14.30
CA ASN A 660 17.40 11.96 -13.81
C ASN A 660 17.95 13.13 -14.63
N LYS A 661 18.88 12.91 -15.57
CA LYS A 661 19.29 13.94 -16.54
C LYS A 661 18.22 14.21 -17.60
N LEU A 662 17.37 13.23 -17.90
CA LEU A 662 16.29 13.34 -18.90
C LEU A 662 15.04 13.89 -18.20
N LYS A 663 14.75 15.19 -18.36
CA LYS A 663 13.75 15.94 -17.57
C LYS A 663 12.35 15.96 -18.17
N SER A 664 12.18 15.53 -19.41
CA SER A 664 10.90 15.58 -20.12
C SER A 664 10.72 14.41 -21.07
N ARG A 665 9.47 14.15 -21.51
CA ARG A 665 9.17 13.18 -22.59
C ARG A 665 9.99 13.47 -23.84
N ALA A 666 10.13 14.74 -24.21
CA ALA A 666 10.91 15.17 -25.38
C ALA A 666 12.42 14.83 -25.24
N GLU A 667 13.01 15.03 -24.07
CA GLU A 667 14.41 14.64 -23.82
C GLU A 667 14.60 13.12 -23.80
N ILE A 668 13.62 12.37 -23.30
CA ILE A 668 13.64 10.91 -23.35
C ILE A 668 13.52 10.43 -24.81
N ASP A 669 12.63 11.04 -25.61
CA ASP A 669 12.51 10.75 -27.04
C ASP A 669 13.79 11.10 -27.80
N HIS A 670 14.44 12.22 -27.47
CA HIS A 670 15.75 12.60 -28.03
C HIS A 670 16.84 11.58 -27.70
N TYR A 671 16.92 11.15 -26.43
CA TYR A 671 17.80 10.06 -26.01
C TYR A 671 17.53 8.78 -26.82
N MET A 672 16.27 8.37 -26.93
CA MET A 672 15.89 7.16 -27.66
C MET A 672 16.17 7.26 -29.16
N LYS A 673 16.05 8.44 -29.75
CA LYS A 673 16.46 8.71 -31.12
C LYS A 673 17.95 8.46 -31.29
N ASN A 674 18.81 9.19 -30.55
CA ASN A 674 20.26 9.05 -30.64
C ASN A 674 20.74 7.63 -30.31
N TYR A 675 20.15 6.99 -29.30
CA TYR A 675 20.40 5.59 -28.94
C TYR A 675 20.18 4.66 -30.14
N ASN A 676 19.04 4.77 -30.83
CA ASN A 676 18.74 3.92 -31.98
C ASN A 676 19.56 4.31 -33.22
N GLU A 677 19.76 5.59 -33.47
CA GLU A 677 20.52 6.09 -34.62
C GLU A 677 22.00 5.67 -34.56
N ALA A 678 22.60 5.66 -33.36
CA ALA A 678 23.96 5.14 -33.16
C ALA A 678 24.04 3.64 -33.51
N LEU A 679 23.08 2.83 -33.06
CA LEU A 679 23.04 1.39 -33.38
C LEU A 679 22.87 1.17 -34.90
N MET A 680 21.98 1.93 -35.55
CA MET A 680 21.77 1.83 -36.99
C MET A 680 22.99 2.26 -37.80
N MET A 681 23.75 3.26 -37.34
CA MET A 681 25.01 3.66 -37.97
C MET A 681 26.04 2.53 -37.92
N LEU A 682 26.15 1.85 -36.77
CA LEU A 682 27.06 0.71 -36.60
C LEU A 682 26.66 -0.50 -37.43
N ASP A 683 25.36 -0.80 -37.51
CA ASP A 683 24.84 -1.86 -38.37
C ASP A 683 25.08 -1.54 -39.85
N TYR A 684 24.94 -0.28 -40.25
CA TYR A 684 25.25 0.15 -41.61
C TYR A 684 26.73 -0.01 -41.95
N LEU A 685 27.62 0.49 -41.09
CA LEU A 685 29.08 0.39 -41.28
C LEU A 685 29.54 -1.06 -41.37
N GLU A 686 29.00 -1.92 -40.52
CA GLU A 686 29.31 -3.34 -40.55
C GLU A 686 28.86 -3.99 -41.86
N ALA A 687 27.60 -3.77 -42.27
CA ALA A 687 27.05 -4.31 -43.52
C ALA A 687 27.85 -3.81 -44.73
N GLU A 688 28.12 -2.51 -44.81
CA GLU A 688 28.89 -1.90 -45.91
C GLU A 688 30.31 -2.45 -46.00
N SER A 689 30.94 -2.77 -44.87
CA SER A 689 32.30 -3.31 -44.83
C SER A 689 32.37 -4.83 -45.09
N VAL A 690 31.33 -5.59 -44.72
CA VAL A 690 31.34 -7.06 -44.85
C VAL A 690 30.85 -7.55 -46.22
N LEU A 691 29.79 -6.95 -46.78
CA LEU A 691 29.13 -7.44 -47.98
C LEU A 691 30.08 -7.62 -49.18
N PRO A 692 30.97 -6.67 -49.51
CA PRO A 692 31.91 -6.83 -50.63
C PRO A 692 32.92 -7.98 -50.43
N LYS A 693 33.15 -8.40 -49.18
CA LYS A 693 34.18 -9.38 -48.80
C LYS A 693 33.64 -10.81 -48.67
N LEU A 694 32.32 -11.01 -48.55
CA LEU A 694 31.72 -12.34 -48.37
C LEU A 694 31.72 -13.18 -49.65
N LYS A 695 31.74 -12.57 -50.84
CA LYS A 695 31.77 -13.25 -52.15
C LYS A 695 30.74 -14.39 -52.27
N GLY A 696 29.53 -14.22 -51.70
CA GLY A 696 28.46 -15.21 -51.71
C GLY A 696 28.53 -16.30 -50.63
N ASN A 697 29.40 -16.17 -49.62
CA ASN A 697 29.43 -17.01 -48.42
C ASN A 697 28.68 -16.33 -47.25
N ASN A 698 27.36 -16.14 -47.42
CA ASN A 698 26.57 -15.34 -46.48
C ASN A 698 26.51 -15.95 -45.07
N ASP A 699 26.58 -17.28 -44.96
CA ASP A 699 26.56 -17.97 -43.66
C ASP A 699 27.86 -17.79 -42.85
N ARG A 700 28.90 -17.19 -43.42
CA ARG A 700 30.06 -16.78 -42.62
C ARG A 700 29.71 -15.70 -41.59
N TRP A 701 28.71 -14.88 -41.89
CA TRP A 701 28.40 -13.66 -41.11
C TRP A 701 26.94 -13.55 -40.67
N PHE A 702 26.02 -14.05 -41.48
CA PHE A 702 24.58 -13.86 -41.28
C PHE A 702 23.85 -15.16 -40.97
N LYS A 703 22.72 -15.01 -40.29
CA LYS A 703 21.67 -16.00 -40.12
C LYS A 703 20.31 -15.34 -40.35
N LYS A 704 19.21 -16.08 -40.20
CA LYS A 704 17.88 -15.57 -40.53
C LYS A 704 16.97 -15.50 -39.31
N MET A 705 16.26 -14.39 -39.19
CA MET A 705 15.08 -14.26 -38.34
C MET A 705 13.86 -14.51 -39.23
N ASP A 706 13.45 -15.78 -39.28
CA ASP A 706 12.41 -16.23 -40.20
C ASP A 706 11.01 -16.13 -39.59
N LYS A 707 9.98 -16.17 -40.46
CA LYS A 707 8.57 -16.14 -40.07
C LYS A 707 8.06 -17.58 -39.88
N GLN A 708 7.53 -17.88 -38.70
CA GLN A 708 6.79 -19.12 -38.44
C GLN A 708 5.36 -18.79 -38.02
N MET A 709 4.35 -19.16 -38.82
CA MET A 709 2.95 -18.93 -38.47
C MET A 709 2.55 -19.72 -37.22
N ARG A 710 1.78 -19.12 -36.31
CA ARG A 710 1.36 -19.80 -35.07
C ARG A 710 0.39 -20.95 -35.34
N LYS A 711 -0.52 -20.71 -36.29
CA LYS A 711 -1.50 -21.66 -36.82
C LYS A 711 -1.77 -21.29 -38.27
N ASP A 712 -2.07 -22.28 -39.09
CA ASP A 712 -2.39 -22.07 -40.50
C ASP A 712 -3.61 -21.15 -40.64
N GLY A 713 -3.50 -20.13 -41.50
CA GLY A 713 -4.55 -19.14 -41.75
C GLY A 713 -4.77 -18.09 -40.65
N GLN A 714 -4.01 -18.09 -39.55
CA GLN A 714 -4.09 -17.06 -38.51
C GLN A 714 -3.07 -15.94 -38.75
N PRO A 715 -3.34 -14.67 -38.37
CA PRO A 715 -2.48 -13.55 -38.74
C PRO A 715 -1.19 -13.44 -37.90
N HIS A 716 -1.15 -14.04 -36.71
CA HIS A 716 0.01 -13.95 -35.81
C HIS A 716 1.12 -14.96 -36.17
N GLN A 717 2.38 -14.56 -35.91
CA GLN A 717 3.56 -15.40 -36.13
C GLN A 717 4.46 -15.48 -34.88
N PHE A 718 5.44 -16.38 -34.95
CA PHE A 718 6.61 -16.46 -34.08
C PHE A 718 7.86 -16.05 -34.87
N ASP A 719 8.94 -15.70 -34.17
CA ASP A 719 10.25 -15.60 -34.79
C ASP A 719 10.90 -16.99 -34.80
N LYS A 720 11.36 -17.44 -35.95
CA LYS A 720 12.19 -18.64 -36.08
C LYS A 720 13.61 -18.22 -36.42
N ILE A 721 14.45 -18.14 -35.39
CA ILE A 721 15.87 -17.84 -35.59
C ILE A 721 16.58 -19.14 -35.95
N ARG A 722 17.27 -19.14 -37.09
CA ARG A 722 17.95 -20.31 -37.63
C ARG A 722 19.12 -19.90 -38.51
N ASP A 723 20.05 -20.83 -38.72
CA ASP A 723 21.06 -20.69 -39.76
C ASP A 723 20.44 -20.58 -41.16
N LEU A 724 21.19 -20.00 -42.09
CA LEU A 724 20.79 -19.87 -43.49
C LEU A 724 20.71 -21.25 -44.16
N ASN A 725 19.67 -21.47 -44.96
CA ASN A 725 19.56 -22.66 -45.79
C ASN A 725 20.45 -22.56 -47.06
N ASN A 726 20.54 -23.64 -47.85
CA ASN A 726 21.43 -23.69 -49.01
C ASN A 726 21.13 -22.65 -50.10
N GLU A 727 19.89 -22.17 -50.20
CA GLU A 727 19.49 -21.14 -51.16
C GLU A 727 19.86 -19.75 -50.63
N GLU A 728 19.53 -19.48 -49.37
CA GLU A 728 19.81 -18.22 -48.68
C GLU A 728 21.31 -17.92 -48.59
N LYS A 729 22.14 -18.96 -48.45
CA LYS A 729 23.60 -18.85 -48.50
C LYS A 729 24.11 -18.24 -49.81
N LYS A 730 23.41 -18.49 -50.93
CA LYS A 730 23.82 -18.12 -52.29
C LYS A 730 23.20 -16.82 -52.79
N ILE A 731 22.29 -16.21 -52.01
CA ILE A 731 21.67 -14.92 -52.36
C ILE A 731 22.77 -13.89 -52.58
N GLN A 732 22.71 -13.19 -53.71
CA GLN A 732 23.63 -12.09 -53.99
C GLN A 732 23.20 -10.87 -53.18
N LEU A 733 24.03 -10.49 -52.21
CA LEU A 733 23.79 -9.34 -51.34
C LEU A 733 24.71 -8.20 -51.80
N ALA A 734 24.13 -7.17 -52.40
CA ALA A 734 24.88 -6.01 -52.89
C ALA A 734 24.86 -4.84 -51.89
N SER A 735 23.84 -4.78 -51.04
CA SER A 735 23.57 -3.67 -50.14
C SER A 735 22.89 -4.12 -48.84
N ILE A 736 22.83 -3.20 -47.88
CA ILE A 736 22.04 -3.42 -46.65
C ILE A 736 20.54 -3.61 -46.95
N GLU A 737 20.02 -3.06 -48.05
CA GLU A 737 18.61 -3.23 -48.43
C GLU A 737 18.29 -4.70 -48.71
N ASP A 738 19.25 -5.45 -49.27
CA ASP A 738 19.11 -6.89 -49.49
C ASP A 738 19.07 -7.66 -48.17
N LEU A 739 19.79 -7.20 -47.13
CA LEU A 739 19.70 -7.78 -45.79
C LEU A 739 18.31 -7.53 -45.16
N VAL A 740 17.75 -6.34 -45.40
CA VAL A 740 16.39 -5.98 -44.94
C VAL A 740 15.36 -6.88 -45.61
N ASP A 741 15.40 -7.02 -46.94
CA ASP A 741 14.42 -7.81 -47.70
C ASP A 741 14.44 -9.29 -47.36
N ASN A 742 15.61 -9.82 -47.00
CA ASN A 742 15.77 -11.24 -46.69
C ASN A 742 15.62 -11.58 -45.20
N ASN A 743 15.33 -10.59 -44.34
CA ASN A 743 15.30 -10.73 -42.87
C ASN A 743 16.58 -11.36 -42.30
N PHE A 744 17.72 -10.96 -42.85
CA PHE A 744 19.01 -11.40 -42.34
C PHE A 744 19.35 -10.65 -41.04
N MET A 745 20.13 -11.31 -40.21
CA MET A 745 20.72 -10.75 -38.99
C MET A 745 22.14 -11.27 -38.83
N THR A 746 23.00 -10.56 -38.10
CA THR A 746 24.35 -11.06 -37.84
C THR A 746 24.33 -12.29 -36.94
N LYS A 747 25.33 -13.17 -37.08
CA LYS A 747 25.46 -14.37 -36.25
C LYS A 747 25.84 -14.06 -34.81
N HIS A 748 26.73 -13.08 -34.60
CA HIS A 748 27.19 -12.70 -33.27
C HIS A 748 26.14 -11.93 -32.49
N GLY A 749 26.11 -12.18 -31.18
CA GLY A 749 25.17 -11.57 -30.23
C GLY A 749 23.71 -11.99 -30.43
N ALA A 750 23.37 -12.62 -31.55
CA ALA A 750 22.01 -12.99 -31.86
C ALA A 750 21.54 -14.16 -30.98
N PRO A 751 20.25 -14.21 -30.62
CA PRO A 751 19.71 -15.30 -29.80
C PRO A 751 19.97 -16.67 -30.42
N GLY A 752 19.97 -17.73 -29.60
CA GLY A 752 20.15 -19.10 -30.07
C GLY A 752 19.16 -19.50 -31.18
N ASN A 753 19.49 -20.54 -31.94
CA ASN A 753 18.55 -21.07 -32.92
C ASN A 753 17.32 -21.64 -32.19
N GLY A 754 16.12 -21.22 -32.57
CA GLY A 754 14.91 -21.51 -31.80
C GLY A 754 13.68 -20.82 -32.35
N THR A 755 12.54 -21.09 -31.69
CA THR A 755 11.27 -20.39 -31.94
C THR A 755 11.00 -19.49 -30.73
N TYR A 756 10.69 -18.22 -30.98
CA TYR A 756 10.50 -17.20 -29.95
C TYR A 756 9.07 -16.66 -29.99
N ASN A 757 8.33 -16.96 -28.93
CA ASN A 757 6.93 -16.67 -28.76
C ASN A 757 6.73 -15.52 -27.76
N PRO A 758 6.09 -14.40 -28.16
CA PRO A 758 5.85 -13.26 -27.28
C PRO A 758 4.70 -13.48 -26.29
N SER A 759 4.08 -14.65 -26.26
CA SER A 759 2.94 -14.98 -25.38
C SER A 759 3.23 -16.10 -24.39
N ASP A 760 4.49 -16.47 -24.20
CA ASP A 760 4.89 -17.48 -23.20
C ASP A 760 5.77 -16.87 -22.10
N PHE A 761 6.11 -17.68 -21.09
CA PHE A 761 6.99 -17.30 -19.98
C PHE A 761 8.40 -17.91 -20.14
N SER A 762 8.82 -18.26 -21.36
CA SER A 762 10.12 -18.89 -21.58
C SER A 762 10.91 -18.18 -22.67
N SER A 763 10.39 -18.16 -23.88
CA SER A 763 11.03 -17.55 -25.04
C SER A 763 10.68 -16.08 -25.22
N ALA A 764 9.63 -15.57 -24.54
CA ALA A 764 9.34 -14.14 -24.45
C ALA A 764 10.46 -13.36 -23.74
N TYR A 765 11.20 -13.98 -22.83
CA TYR A 765 12.34 -13.40 -22.10
C TYR A 765 13.60 -13.16 -22.95
N VAL A 766 13.53 -13.37 -24.27
CA VAL A 766 14.65 -13.19 -25.19
C VAL A 766 15.26 -11.79 -25.10
N ASN A 767 16.57 -11.74 -24.90
CA ASN A 767 17.35 -10.50 -24.88
C ASN A 767 18.04 -10.31 -26.24
N MET A 768 17.85 -9.16 -26.85
CA MET A 768 18.48 -8.80 -28.12
C MET A 768 19.78 -8.05 -27.84
N ASN A 769 20.94 -8.61 -28.15
CA ASN A 769 22.21 -7.92 -27.94
C ASN A 769 22.29 -6.65 -28.81
N MET A 770 22.78 -5.55 -28.25
CA MET A 770 22.84 -4.26 -28.95
C MET A 770 23.80 -4.27 -30.14
N MET A 771 24.82 -5.12 -30.14
CA MET A 771 25.80 -5.23 -31.22
C MET A 771 25.34 -6.17 -32.35
N THR A 772 24.20 -6.84 -32.21
CA THR A 772 23.63 -7.67 -33.26
C THR A 772 22.90 -6.82 -34.30
N GLY A 773 23.35 -6.91 -35.55
CA GLY A 773 22.64 -6.27 -36.66
C GLY A 773 21.38 -7.04 -37.01
N VAL A 774 20.21 -6.41 -36.80
CA VAL A 774 18.89 -6.96 -37.16
C VAL A 774 18.27 -6.08 -38.24
N TYR A 775 18.52 -6.45 -39.49
CA TYR A 775 18.24 -5.59 -40.64
C TYR A 775 16.77 -5.58 -41.02
N GLY A 776 16.15 -6.76 -41.15
CA GLY A 776 14.75 -6.90 -41.55
C GLY A 776 13.72 -6.56 -40.47
N GLY A 777 12.50 -6.23 -40.86
CA GLY A 777 11.38 -6.00 -39.95
C GLY A 777 10.69 -7.29 -39.48
N ASN A 778 10.85 -8.39 -40.23
CA ASN A 778 10.08 -9.62 -40.10
C ASN A 778 8.55 -9.35 -40.01
N SER A 779 8.05 -8.45 -40.87
CA SER A 779 6.67 -7.94 -40.80
C SER A 779 5.60 -9.03 -40.70
N SER A 780 4.62 -8.80 -39.83
CA SER A 780 3.49 -9.68 -39.58
C SER A 780 2.16 -9.12 -40.08
N ASP A 781 1.30 -10.01 -40.57
CA ASP A 781 -0.10 -9.69 -40.88
C ASP A 781 -0.98 -9.63 -39.60
N GLY A 782 -0.38 -9.88 -38.43
CA GLY A 782 -0.95 -9.68 -37.10
C GLY A 782 0.13 -9.20 -36.13
N ALA A 783 0.59 -10.09 -35.25
CA ALA A 783 1.65 -9.78 -34.28
C ALA A 783 2.94 -10.56 -34.61
N PRO A 784 4.11 -9.91 -34.56
CA PRO A 784 5.40 -10.56 -34.77
C PRO A 784 5.77 -11.48 -33.60
N GLY A 785 6.92 -12.17 -33.72
CA GLY A 785 7.50 -12.92 -32.60
C GLY A 785 8.16 -12.03 -31.54
N ALA A 786 8.68 -12.63 -30.45
CA ALA A 786 9.22 -11.88 -29.31
C ALA A 786 10.45 -11.03 -29.64
N ALA A 787 11.38 -11.55 -30.45
CA ALA A 787 12.61 -10.86 -30.81
C ALA A 787 12.32 -9.65 -31.73
N SER A 788 11.51 -9.88 -32.76
CA SER A 788 11.07 -8.83 -33.69
C SER A 788 10.21 -7.79 -32.99
N PHE A 789 9.30 -8.20 -32.10
CA PHE A 789 8.46 -7.29 -31.33
C PHE A 789 9.32 -6.28 -30.54
N LYS A 790 10.27 -6.77 -29.74
CA LYS A 790 11.14 -5.90 -28.92
C LYS A 790 11.99 -5.01 -29.80
N HIS A 791 12.71 -5.59 -30.78
CA HIS A 791 13.59 -4.82 -31.66
C HIS A 791 12.83 -3.71 -32.41
N ASN A 792 11.70 -4.05 -33.03
CA ASN A 792 10.92 -3.06 -33.78
C ASN A 792 10.28 -2.01 -32.86
N THR A 793 9.89 -2.36 -31.63
CA THR A 793 9.36 -1.39 -30.65
C THR A 793 10.40 -0.32 -30.30
N PHE A 794 11.66 -0.73 -30.03
CA PHE A 794 12.76 0.22 -29.79
C PHE A 794 13.02 1.13 -30.99
N ARG A 795 13.04 0.56 -32.20
CA ARG A 795 13.24 1.31 -33.44
C ARG A 795 12.10 2.29 -33.70
N MET A 796 10.85 1.88 -33.46
CA MET A 796 9.66 2.74 -33.57
C MET A 796 9.73 3.92 -32.60
N TRP A 797 10.17 3.68 -31.36
CA TRP A 797 10.41 4.75 -30.40
C TRP A 797 11.49 5.72 -30.91
N GLY A 798 12.63 5.20 -31.37
CA GLY A 798 13.73 6.04 -31.84
C GLY A 798 13.38 6.93 -33.03
N TYR A 799 12.47 6.50 -33.92
CA TYR A 799 12.11 7.27 -35.11
C TYR A 799 10.86 8.15 -34.92
N PHE A 800 9.82 7.62 -34.27
CA PHE A 800 8.51 8.29 -34.16
C PHE A 800 8.19 8.78 -32.73
N GLY A 801 9.11 8.64 -31.78
CA GLY A 801 8.91 9.02 -30.38
C GLY A 801 8.04 8.04 -29.60
N TYR A 802 7.87 8.31 -28.30
CA TYR A 802 7.15 7.43 -27.39
C TYR A 802 5.65 7.34 -27.72
N GLU A 803 4.98 8.48 -27.90
CA GLU A 803 3.52 8.52 -28.00
C GLU A 803 2.98 8.03 -29.35
N ASN A 804 3.68 8.35 -30.45
CA ASN A 804 3.29 7.92 -31.78
C ASN A 804 3.94 6.57 -32.14
N GLY A 805 5.24 6.41 -31.90
CA GLY A 805 6.00 5.20 -32.21
C GLY A 805 5.78 4.07 -31.22
N PHE A 806 6.31 4.22 -30.01
CA PHE A 806 6.29 3.14 -29.00
C PHE A 806 4.86 2.71 -28.67
N ILE A 807 3.99 3.63 -28.24
CA ILE A 807 2.60 3.31 -27.90
C ILE A 807 1.84 2.82 -29.15
N GLY A 808 2.07 3.44 -30.31
CA GLY A 808 1.40 3.06 -31.55
C GLY A 808 1.71 1.62 -31.98
N TYR A 809 2.91 1.13 -31.70
CA TYR A 809 3.34 -0.22 -32.07
C TYR A 809 3.17 -1.27 -30.98
N ALA A 810 3.41 -0.92 -29.71
CA ALA A 810 3.42 -1.85 -28.60
C ALA A 810 2.02 -2.11 -27.98
N SER A 811 1.01 -1.33 -28.37
CA SER A 811 -0.33 -1.37 -27.76
C SER A 811 -1.45 -1.58 -28.77
N ASN A 812 -2.67 -1.78 -28.25
CA ASN A 812 -3.91 -1.84 -29.03
C ASN A 812 -4.46 -0.47 -29.44
N LYS A 813 -3.67 0.62 -29.42
CA LYS A 813 -4.09 1.99 -29.80
C LYS A 813 -4.92 2.01 -31.08
N TYR A 814 -4.50 1.28 -32.11
CA TYR A 814 -5.15 1.25 -33.43
C TYR A 814 -6.08 0.05 -33.66
N LYS A 815 -6.28 -0.84 -32.67
CA LYS A 815 -7.05 -2.09 -32.84
C LYS A 815 -8.50 -1.83 -33.23
N ALA A 816 -9.17 -0.93 -32.50
CA ALA A 816 -10.58 -0.63 -32.74
C ALA A 816 -10.79 -0.01 -34.14
N GLU A 817 -9.83 0.78 -34.61
CA GLU A 817 -9.86 1.37 -35.95
C GLU A 817 -9.65 0.31 -37.04
N ALA A 818 -8.65 -0.56 -36.87
CA ALA A 818 -8.39 -1.67 -37.80
C ALA A 818 -9.62 -2.57 -37.95
N ASN A 819 -10.25 -2.95 -36.83
CA ASN A 819 -11.47 -3.77 -36.84
C ASN A 819 -12.62 -3.09 -37.59
N LYS A 820 -12.81 -1.77 -37.42
CA LYS A 820 -13.83 -1.00 -38.16
C LYS A 820 -13.54 -0.95 -39.66
N ALA A 821 -12.26 -0.96 -40.05
CA ALA A 821 -11.82 -1.04 -41.43
C ALA A 821 -11.87 -2.47 -42.01
N GLY A 822 -12.31 -3.48 -41.23
CA GLY A 822 -12.31 -4.88 -41.64
C GLY A 822 -10.91 -5.49 -41.76
N GLN A 823 -9.92 -4.92 -41.06
CA GLN A 823 -8.52 -5.33 -41.10
C GLN A 823 -8.03 -5.81 -39.74
N THR A 824 -7.08 -6.74 -39.73
CA THR A 824 -6.33 -7.10 -38.51
C THR A 824 -5.34 -5.99 -38.15
N LEU A 825 -5.06 -5.82 -36.86
CA LEU A 825 -3.95 -4.99 -36.39
C LEU A 825 -2.60 -5.62 -36.78
N SER A 826 -2.18 -5.39 -38.02
CA SER A 826 -0.93 -5.85 -38.63
C SER A 826 0.19 -4.82 -38.51
N ASP A 827 1.44 -5.24 -38.74
CA ASP A 827 2.56 -4.29 -38.82
C ASP A 827 2.39 -3.29 -39.96
N LYS A 828 1.80 -3.72 -41.09
CA LYS A 828 1.47 -2.85 -42.23
C LYS A 828 0.46 -1.77 -41.85
N TYR A 829 -0.57 -2.14 -41.09
CA TYR A 829 -1.57 -1.18 -40.60
C TYR A 829 -0.92 -0.16 -39.66
N ILE A 830 -0.13 -0.64 -38.70
CA ILE A 830 0.52 0.20 -37.70
C ILE A 830 1.49 1.18 -38.36
N ILE A 831 2.41 0.73 -39.23
CA ILE A 831 3.40 1.62 -39.85
C ILE A 831 2.72 2.66 -40.73
N ASN A 832 1.66 2.31 -41.46
CA ASN A 832 0.89 3.26 -42.24
C ASN A 832 0.26 4.35 -41.34
N LYS A 833 -0.31 3.97 -40.19
CA LYS A 833 -0.87 4.93 -39.23
C LYS A 833 0.18 5.81 -38.57
N VAL A 834 1.22 5.21 -38.02
CA VAL A 834 2.28 5.93 -37.29
C VAL A 834 3.04 6.89 -38.21
N SER A 835 3.25 6.52 -39.47
CA SER A 835 3.96 7.35 -40.46
C SER A 835 3.08 8.34 -41.24
N GLY A 836 1.77 8.39 -40.96
CA GLY A 836 0.84 9.24 -41.71
C GLY A 836 0.73 8.86 -43.19
N GLY A 837 0.91 7.58 -43.53
CA GLY A 837 0.86 7.06 -44.89
C GLY A 837 2.17 7.11 -45.66
N THR A 838 3.26 7.64 -45.06
CA THR A 838 4.57 7.72 -45.71
C THR A 838 5.18 6.35 -46.01
N PHE A 839 4.96 5.38 -45.11
CA PHE A 839 5.47 4.02 -45.24
C PHE A 839 4.34 2.99 -45.13
N ASN A 840 4.37 1.98 -46.00
CA ASN A 840 3.36 0.90 -46.03
C ASN A 840 3.86 -0.43 -45.47
N THR A 841 5.18 -0.59 -45.29
CA THR A 841 5.82 -1.76 -44.69
C THR A 841 6.95 -1.34 -43.77
N LEU A 842 7.30 -2.21 -42.80
CA LEU A 842 8.46 -1.95 -41.94
C LEU A 842 9.76 -1.95 -42.73
N GLU A 843 9.86 -2.78 -43.77
CA GLU A 843 11.04 -2.90 -44.62
C GLU A 843 11.29 -1.61 -45.40
N ALA A 844 10.25 -0.99 -45.97
CA ALA A 844 10.37 0.29 -46.68
C ALA A 844 10.86 1.40 -45.74
N TRP A 845 10.30 1.47 -44.53
CA TRP A 845 10.74 2.41 -43.50
C TRP A 845 12.20 2.18 -43.07
N LYS A 846 12.59 0.92 -42.79
CA LYS A 846 13.96 0.60 -42.37
C LYS A 846 15.00 0.95 -43.45
N LYS A 847 14.73 0.63 -44.72
CA LYS A 847 15.61 1.00 -45.83
C LYS A 847 15.81 2.52 -45.92
N GLU A 848 14.72 3.27 -45.82
CA GLU A 848 14.78 4.73 -45.84
C GLU A 848 15.54 5.28 -44.64
N TRP A 849 15.29 4.77 -43.43
CA TRP A 849 16.01 5.24 -42.25
C TRP A 849 17.51 4.92 -42.34
N PHE A 850 17.92 3.74 -42.83
CA PHE A 850 19.33 3.44 -43.08
C PHE A 850 19.99 4.44 -44.08
N LYS A 851 19.28 4.86 -45.14
CA LYS A 851 19.76 5.90 -46.08
C LYS A 851 19.94 7.25 -45.37
N GLN A 852 18.98 7.64 -44.54
CA GLN A 852 19.05 8.86 -43.75
C GLN A 852 20.24 8.83 -42.78
N ILE A 853 20.45 7.70 -42.09
CA ILE A 853 21.56 7.52 -41.14
C ILE A 853 22.91 7.62 -41.83
N LYS A 854 23.10 6.94 -42.97
CA LYS A 854 24.33 7.09 -43.76
C LYS A 854 24.57 8.55 -44.13
N THR A 855 23.53 9.23 -44.65
CA THR A 855 23.63 10.63 -45.06
C THR A 855 24.01 11.54 -43.89
N LYS A 856 23.43 11.32 -42.71
CA LYS A 856 23.78 12.06 -41.49
C LYS A 856 25.22 11.78 -41.06
N ALA A 857 25.62 10.51 -41.00
CA ALA A 857 26.94 10.10 -40.55
C ALA A 857 28.06 10.63 -41.48
N GLN A 858 27.82 10.67 -42.79
CA GLN A 858 28.75 11.25 -43.79
C GLN A 858 28.90 12.77 -43.65
N LYS A 859 27.89 13.48 -43.12
CA LYS A 859 28.00 14.91 -42.79
C LYS A 859 28.78 15.16 -41.49
N GLY A 860 28.92 14.14 -40.65
CA GLY A 860 29.71 14.14 -39.44
C GLY A 860 28.95 13.71 -38.19
N PHE A 861 29.69 13.23 -37.20
CA PHE A 861 29.19 12.79 -35.90
C PHE A 861 30.14 13.21 -34.79
N THR A 862 29.65 13.18 -33.54
CA THR A 862 30.43 13.54 -32.36
C THR A 862 31.73 12.74 -32.31
N ALA A 863 32.86 13.45 -32.34
CA ALA A 863 34.18 12.83 -32.43
C ALA A 863 34.44 11.89 -31.24
N ILE A 864 35.11 10.78 -31.51
CA ILE A 864 35.43 9.74 -30.54
C ILE A 864 36.90 9.36 -30.61
N GLU A 865 37.40 8.71 -29.56
CA GLU A 865 38.74 8.13 -29.56
C GLU A 865 38.68 6.61 -29.59
N ILE A 866 39.38 6.01 -30.56
CA ILE A 866 39.52 4.56 -30.69
C ILE A 866 41.02 4.24 -30.76
N ASP A 867 41.50 3.48 -29.77
CA ASP A 867 42.89 3.02 -29.68
C ASP A 867 43.93 4.16 -29.88
N GLY A 868 43.69 5.30 -29.21
CA GLY A 868 44.58 6.48 -29.25
C GLY A 868 44.45 7.35 -30.51
N LYS A 869 43.46 7.10 -31.36
CA LYS A 869 43.20 7.88 -32.59
C LYS A 869 41.84 8.57 -32.52
N THR A 870 41.82 9.84 -32.88
CA THR A 870 40.58 10.60 -33.07
C THR A 870 39.87 10.18 -34.34
N ILE A 871 38.61 9.78 -34.20
CA ILE A 871 37.69 9.44 -35.29
C ILE A 871 36.60 10.50 -35.32
N ASP A 872 36.54 11.25 -36.41
CA ASP A 872 35.72 12.46 -36.59
C ASP A 872 34.90 12.45 -37.90
N SER A 873 34.97 11.35 -38.66
CA SER A 873 34.38 11.21 -39.99
C SER A 873 33.98 9.77 -40.26
N TYR A 874 32.98 9.60 -41.13
CA TYR A 874 32.44 8.31 -41.51
C TYR A 874 33.50 7.43 -42.18
N GLU A 875 34.33 8.01 -43.04
CA GLU A 875 35.37 7.34 -43.82
C GLU A 875 36.44 6.74 -42.90
N LYS A 876 36.91 7.49 -41.89
CA LYS A 876 37.86 6.96 -40.90
C LYS A 876 37.29 5.78 -40.11
N LEU A 877 36.01 5.84 -39.78
CA LEU A 877 35.33 4.74 -39.09
C LEU A 877 35.14 3.54 -40.02
N LYS A 878 34.75 3.77 -41.27
CA LYS A 878 34.63 2.74 -42.30
C LYS A 878 35.96 2.01 -42.51
N ASP A 879 37.08 2.73 -42.60
CA ASP A 879 38.42 2.14 -42.73
C ASP A 879 38.77 1.21 -41.56
N LEU A 880 38.36 1.55 -40.34
CA LEU A 880 38.54 0.68 -39.17
C LEU A 880 37.69 -0.59 -39.31
N PHE A 881 36.40 -0.44 -39.63
CA PHE A 881 35.52 -1.59 -39.85
C PHE A 881 36.03 -2.48 -40.99
N ASP A 882 36.50 -1.90 -42.09
CA ASP A 882 37.00 -2.64 -43.24
C ASP A 882 38.17 -3.55 -42.86
N LYS A 883 39.15 -3.01 -42.11
CA LYS A 883 40.31 -3.75 -41.60
C LYS A 883 39.89 -4.83 -40.61
N THR A 884 39.04 -4.48 -39.65
CA THR A 884 38.59 -5.41 -38.61
C THR A 884 37.79 -6.57 -39.18
N VAL A 885 36.89 -6.30 -40.12
CA VAL A 885 36.12 -7.33 -40.83
C VAL A 885 37.05 -8.23 -41.65
N GLU A 886 38.04 -7.67 -42.35
CA GLU A 886 39.02 -8.47 -43.09
C GLU A 886 39.81 -9.41 -42.16
N GLU A 887 40.20 -8.93 -40.99
CA GLU A 887 40.87 -9.75 -39.98
C GLU A 887 39.99 -10.87 -39.42
N ASP A 888 38.72 -10.59 -39.14
CA ASP A 888 37.76 -11.61 -38.68
C ASP A 888 37.51 -12.66 -39.77
N LEU A 889 37.41 -12.25 -41.04
CA LEU A 889 37.23 -13.15 -42.17
C LEU A 889 38.46 -14.04 -42.45
N LYS A 890 39.67 -13.62 -42.06
CA LYS A 890 40.88 -14.47 -42.06
C LYS A 890 40.85 -15.55 -40.98
N GLY A 891 40.15 -15.29 -39.87
CA GLY A 891 39.93 -16.24 -38.79
C GLY A 891 38.58 -16.97 -38.89
N THR A 892 38.13 -17.54 -37.77
CA THR A 892 36.84 -18.26 -37.66
C THR A 892 35.75 -17.49 -36.92
N GLY A 893 36.06 -16.34 -36.31
CA GLY A 893 35.15 -15.55 -35.48
C GLY A 893 34.68 -14.23 -36.11
N THR A 894 33.97 -13.43 -35.32
CA THR A 894 33.59 -12.03 -35.61
C THR A 894 33.89 -11.11 -34.41
N ASP A 895 34.74 -11.59 -33.50
CA ASP A 895 34.93 -11.00 -32.16
C ASP A 895 35.59 -9.62 -32.24
N LYS A 896 36.46 -9.39 -33.23
CA LYS A 896 37.13 -8.11 -33.36
C LYS A 896 36.15 -7.03 -33.81
N THR A 897 35.26 -7.37 -34.75
CA THR A 897 34.22 -6.46 -35.24
C THR A 897 33.23 -6.14 -34.13
N VAL A 898 32.81 -7.13 -33.35
CA VAL A 898 31.94 -6.92 -32.17
C VAL A 898 32.59 -5.98 -31.16
N LYS A 899 33.87 -6.21 -30.82
CA LYS A 899 34.63 -5.35 -29.90
C LYS A 899 34.77 -3.92 -30.45
N LEU A 900 34.95 -3.74 -31.76
CA LEU A 900 35.00 -2.42 -32.37
C LEU A 900 33.64 -1.72 -32.27
N LYS A 901 32.53 -2.40 -32.59
CA LYS A 901 31.17 -1.85 -32.43
C LYS A 901 30.93 -1.40 -30.99
N GLU A 902 31.28 -2.25 -30.02
CA GLU A 902 31.14 -1.92 -28.59
C GLU A 902 31.94 -0.68 -28.20
N LYS A 903 33.23 -0.62 -28.58
CA LYS A 903 34.09 0.54 -28.30
C LYS A 903 33.51 1.83 -28.89
N VAL A 904 33.11 1.79 -30.17
CA VAL A 904 32.55 2.96 -30.86
C VAL A 904 31.25 3.39 -30.20
N TYR A 905 30.32 2.46 -29.95
CA TYR A 905 29.05 2.75 -29.29
C TYR A 905 29.26 3.41 -27.92
N LYS A 906 30.12 2.84 -27.08
CA LYS A 906 30.39 3.35 -25.73
C LYS A 906 31.06 4.73 -25.74
N GLN A 907 31.96 5.00 -26.70
CA GLN A 907 32.57 6.32 -26.86
C GLN A 907 31.57 7.36 -27.35
N LEU A 908 30.69 6.99 -28.30
CA LEU A 908 29.59 7.87 -28.73
C LEU A 908 28.67 8.20 -27.56
N LEU A 909 28.23 7.18 -26.80
CA LEU A 909 27.41 7.37 -25.60
C LEU A 909 28.12 8.31 -24.61
N ARG A 910 29.41 8.11 -24.35
CA ARG A 910 30.18 8.94 -23.43
C ARG A 910 30.24 10.40 -23.88
N ASN A 911 30.67 10.63 -25.12
CA ASN A 911 30.96 11.96 -25.63
C ASN A 911 29.69 12.78 -25.94
N THR A 912 28.54 12.12 -26.05
CA THR A 912 27.21 12.75 -26.20
C THR A 912 26.47 12.91 -24.86
N ASP A 913 27.18 12.86 -23.73
CA ASP A 913 26.62 12.87 -22.38
C ASP A 913 25.46 11.87 -22.17
N GLY A 914 25.70 10.61 -22.50
CA GLY A 914 24.71 9.55 -22.40
C GLY A 914 23.62 9.62 -23.46
N PHE A 915 23.93 10.11 -24.67
CA PHE A 915 23.00 10.39 -25.77
C PHE A 915 21.96 11.49 -25.50
N SER A 916 22.15 12.31 -24.47
CA SER A 916 21.33 13.50 -24.24
C SER A 916 21.77 14.68 -25.12
N GLY A 917 23.04 14.74 -25.53
CA GLY A 917 23.58 15.72 -26.47
C GLY A 917 23.36 15.34 -27.94
N ASP A 918 24.09 15.99 -28.85
CA ASP A 918 23.98 15.71 -30.29
C ASP A 918 24.84 14.52 -30.70
N LEU A 919 24.25 13.56 -31.43
CA LEU A 919 24.99 12.46 -32.05
C LEU A 919 25.68 12.87 -33.36
N PHE A 920 24.95 13.61 -34.20
CA PHE A 920 25.41 14.08 -35.52
C PHE A 920 25.74 15.58 -35.47
N THR A 921 26.76 16.02 -36.21
CA THR A 921 27.23 17.42 -36.19
C THR A 921 26.44 18.35 -37.09
N ALA A 922 25.72 17.80 -38.07
CA ALA A 922 24.77 18.55 -38.89
C ALA A 922 23.44 18.72 -38.14
N PRO A 923 22.74 19.87 -38.28
CA PRO A 923 21.43 20.07 -37.69
C PRO A 923 20.51 18.90 -38.04
N GLN A 924 19.88 18.31 -37.03
CA GLN A 924 18.91 17.25 -37.23
C GLN A 924 17.66 17.87 -37.86
N ALA A 925 17.46 17.65 -39.16
CA ALA A 925 16.29 18.11 -39.89
C ALA A 925 14.98 17.51 -39.33
#